data_AF-A0ABD5PY45-F1
#
_entry.id   AF-A0ABD5PY45-F1
#
_cell.length_a   1.000
_cell.length_b   1.000
_cell.length_c   1.000
_cell.angle_alpha   90.00
_cell.angle_beta   90.00
_cell.angle_gamma   90.00
#
_symmetry.space_group_name_H-M   'P 1'
#
loop_
_entity.id
_entity.type
_entity.pdbx_description
1 polymer ?
#
loop_
_entity_poly.entity_id
_entity_poly.type
_entity_poly.pdbx_seq_one_letter_code
_entity_poly.pdbx_strand_id
1 'polypeptide(L)'
;MRERRRSLALVALLLVSTLAGVVPTATAGGPPSGMVAVSETNINDIRPTGVTTNVSAADLDGAVYVSGHASTTEVDLVTDAQADEIAKGASPSDVAQEAVCSSPAAGKTPQFDCSRDASMSLVISDDVHHDGRRVAVRAGVIKDAFGYVPEYLAIANNETGETWRSPTTVADGWLVADVEHFSSNAVSFEGTVSVEATPALNGDTFTTNISDVSAVDNFDINVTGSTQTEWDNVSATGLANGNNLAVNPAGHRVTGPNASEPEVVFTGNLQTKSESLTGSVSPGGSASVSVDGNQNPNSPTLTVTGRGTSKLNPYFDYQDHSYQIGGKYNGLVNAEATFDGPPSVISGIKLYANPNGGSHTLDIYLVEEDADEVFGEGTLVRSGVTIDGGSGQKTIDIQDYEPSTSGNLTVEFVTTSSSGGKLEGYAGTSTNAKVLSNSIYGISNSGLDMTFLSGPSGVNVDDNNGHSASFGELLPGETKTKSLAVGTSSSALDFSAFKSGSVDWQLDFTERTVTEDVALDIDGDGINDVSHSGQLSDGATASYQIPSLDPSDGSATVSTAAGSTVGAEVRLKEVSETRDPSISVNGHTTSYTGTLSDGETVALDTNTSWIQSGENQINVTVGDGSLSADAPTPATGLDYSHDAKSSYSVNYSAEALTVRYGVGKSYTSDQSGVSMTIPFDNTVYEMRDVEKRVNGGSWTAVDPMNYRITDANELVADIGSVSKGDTVKVRANGSRVETSNMSITVERATAKGNKLDSKLSIDSISENAYLRFASSGESKRIVYPVNESWDSADGYATIQSNGQQDLFLPSAPAGGTFRIQTIPVKATPNQGDVEVSVLEPRQEEPQFYVRPGDAPSDTVEFTYLNAKPDTKYLLYSKSNGVVRDSGTANSPVTLTDDDSAERLVFRVDESGTSDPPNRDGWTDGFPPPGQFAKQSASGGNLPVVLLVSGLGIAVLWYARSRYRGASGVTGLFGRALSSNVVLGSLIVAVVGVGAAIGGVSLPPGAGLLLLVTGVPLATYLGLRRTGQYSHVAFGAVTAVALILGLQLLGENVVSSVLSNLGPSMPIIAIGGLYVVYKAVKAYRRGKTVKLSVRGFRRGSSNDEDDKGGP
;
A
#
# COMPACT_ATOMS: atom_id res chain seq x y z
N MET A 1 12.86 -10.73 34.04
CA MET A 1 12.32 -11.79 34.94
C MET A 1 12.31 -13.09 34.14
N ARG A 2 12.37 -14.27 34.78
CA ARG A 2 12.37 -15.55 34.06
C ARG A 2 11.09 -15.69 33.23
N GLU A 3 11.24 -16.17 32.00
CA GLU A 3 10.14 -16.56 31.12
C GLU A 3 9.29 -17.64 31.80
N ARG A 4 7.97 -17.47 31.82
CA ARG A 4 7.07 -18.59 32.12
C ARG A 4 6.88 -19.43 30.86
N ARG A 5 7.80 -20.38 30.65
CA ARG A 5 7.62 -21.44 29.67
C ARG A 5 6.40 -22.27 30.06
N ARG A 6 5.34 -22.21 29.25
CA ARG A 6 4.13 -23.00 29.47
C ARG A 6 4.43 -24.44 29.04
N SER A 7 4.49 -25.34 30.00
CA SER A 7 4.95 -26.72 29.80
C SER A 7 3.79 -27.70 29.85
N LEU A 8 3.75 -28.64 28.91
CA LEU A 8 2.82 -29.76 28.91
C LEU A 8 3.47 -30.94 29.63
N ALA A 9 2.90 -31.37 30.76
CA ALA A 9 3.57 -32.28 31.67
C ALA A 9 2.69 -33.48 32.04
N LEU A 10 3.20 -34.69 31.78
CA LEU A 10 2.68 -35.94 32.31
C LEU A 10 3.28 -36.15 33.70
N VAL A 11 2.44 -36.10 34.74
CA VAL A 11 2.93 -36.34 36.11
C VAL A 11 2.64 -37.78 36.52
N ALA A 12 3.69 -38.58 36.73
CA ALA A 12 3.57 -39.96 37.22
C ALA A 12 3.62 -40.01 38.75
N LEU A 13 2.45 -39.85 39.41
CA LEU A 13 2.31 -40.17 40.83
C LEU A 13 2.40 -41.69 41.04
N LEU A 14 3.39 -42.14 41.80
CA LEU A 14 3.62 -43.56 42.04
C LEU A 14 2.89 -44.03 43.30
N LEU A 15 1.65 -44.49 43.11
CA LEU A 15 0.82 -44.93 44.24
C LEU A 15 1.29 -46.27 44.82
N VAL A 16 1.73 -46.23 46.07
CA VAL A 16 2.18 -47.39 46.87
C VAL A 16 1.03 -48.41 47.01
N SER A 17 1.22 -49.64 46.49
CA SER A 17 0.50 -50.83 46.98
C SER A 17 1.39 -51.58 47.98
N THR A 18 0.90 -51.82 49.20
CA THR A 18 1.68 -52.42 50.29
C THR A 18 1.73 -53.95 50.20
N LEU A 19 2.36 -54.48 49.14
CA LEU A 19 2.65 -55.90 48.97
C LEU A 19 4.10 -56.12 48.55
N ALA A 20 4.98 -56.38 49.53
CA ALA A 20 6.41 -56.59 49.32
C ALA A 20 6.69 -57.97 48.68
N GLY A 21 6.71 -58.02 47.34
CA GLY A 21 7.19 -59.16 46.56
C GLY A 21 8.67 -59.01 46.17
N VAL A 22 9.50 -60.03 46.47
CA VAL A 22 10.94 -60.01 46.14
C VAL A 22 11.14 -60.30 44.64
N VAL A 23 11.25 -59.24 43.83
CA VAL A 23 11.66 -59.35 42.42
C VAL A 23 13.19 -59.49 42.33
N PRO A 24 13.72 -60.56 41.69
CA PRO A 24 15.16 -60.74 41.53
C PRO A 24 15.75 -59.69 40.57
N THR A 25 16.94 -59.20 40.87
CA THR A 25 17.70 -58.27 40.03
C THR A 25 18.26 -59.01 38.81
N ALA A 26 17.47 -59.10 37.74
CA ALA A 26 17.95 -59.56 36.45
C ALA A 26 18.84 -58.50 35.78
N THR A 27 19.94 -58.91 35.17
CA THR A 27 20.67 -58.08 34.20
C THR A 27 19.74 -57.83 33.01
N ALA A 28 19.28 -56.59 32.84
CA ALA A 28 18.26 -56.23 31.86
C ALA A 28 18.65 -56.65 30.43
N GLY A 29 17.65 -57.08 29.66
CA GLY A 29 17.78 -57.23 28.21
C GLY A 29 17.91 -55.88 27.51
N GLY A 30 17.99 -55.91 26.18
CA GLY A 30 17.87 -54.69 25.37
C GLY A 30 16.54 -53.96 25.64
N PRO A 31 16.43 -52.68 25.26
CA PRO A 31 15.19 -51.93 25.41
C PRO A 31 14.04 -52.62 24.64
N PRO A 32 12.76 -52.43 25.06
CA PRO A 32 11.63 -53.01 24.36
C PRO A 32 11.60 -52.65 22.88
N SER A 33 11.25 -53.62 22.03
CA SER A 33 11.30 -53.47 20.58
C SER A 33 10.42 -52.30 20.10
N GLY A 34 10.96 -51.45 19.21
CA GLY A 34 10.26 -50.29 18.66
C GLY A 34 10.33 -49.01 19.50
N MET A 35 11.18 -48.95 20.53
CA MET A 35 11.40 -47.73 21.32
C MET A 35 12.75 -47.06 21.07
N VAL A 36 12.79 -45.74 21.26
CA VAL A 36 13.98 -44.88 21.14
C VAL A 36 14.31 -44.27 22.50
N ALA A 37 15.59 -44.17 22.84
CA ALA A 37 16.05 -43.55 24.08
C ALA A 37 15.76 -42.04 24.08
N VAL A 38 15.35 -41.51 25.23
CA VAL A 38 15.31 -40.05 25.43
C VAL A 38 16.75 -39.53 25.56
N SER A 39 17.04 -38.35 24.98
CA SER A 39 18.37 -37.74 25.00
C SER A 39 18.77 -37.28 26.40
N GLU A 40 20.04 -37.43 26.79
CA GLU A 40 20.60 -36.89 28.04
C GLU A 40 20.36 -35.37 28.19
N THR A 41 20.26 -34.65 27.07
CA THR A 41 19.97 -33.20 27.03
C THR A 41 18.56 -32.83 27.47
N ASN A 42 17.65 -33.82 27.53
CA ASN A 42 16.26 -33.66 27.86
C ASN A 42 15.92 -34.31 29.21
N ILE A 43 16.93 -34.59 30.06
CA ILE A 43 16.76 -35.17 31.39
C ILE A 43 17.26 -34.17 32.43
N ASN A 44 16.36 -33.61 33.24
CA ASN A 44 16.69 -32.62 34.24
C ASN A 44 16.51 -33.16 35.67
N ASP A 45 17.25 -32.60 36.62
CA ASP A 45 16.99 -32.75 38.06
C ASP A 45 16.63 -31.38 38.64
N ILE A 46 15.35 -31.18 38.94
CA ILE A 46 14.80 -29.89 39.38
C ILE A 46 14.34 -29.92 40.84
N ARG A 47 14.74 -30.96 41.59
CA ARG A 47 14.42 -31.11 43.01
C ARG A 47 15.04 -30.02 43.88
N PRO A 48 14.49 -29.74 45.08
CA PRO A 48 15.07 -28.79 46.02
C PRO A 48 16.46 -29.22 46.49
N THR A 49 17.38 -28.27 46.62
CA THR A 49 18.73 -28.54 47.12
C THR A 49 18.69 -29.10 48.55
N GLY A 50 19.22 -30.31 48.73
CA GLY A 50 19.21 -31.03 50.01
C GLY A 50 18.34 -32.30 50.01
N VAL A 51 17.51 -32.52 48.99
CA VAL A 51 16.76 -33.79 48.81
C VAL A 51 17.69 -34.84 48.18
N THR A 52 18.48 -35.54 49.00
CA THR A 52 19.37 -36.61 48.55
C THR A 52 18.65 -37.95 48.46
N THR A 53 18.67 -38.58 47.28
CA THR A 53 18.16 -39.95 47.07
C THR A 53 19.19 -40.77 46.28
N ASN A 54 18.92 -42.06 46.04
CA ASN A 54 19.88 -42.96 45.38
C ASN A 54 19.95 -42.80 43.84
N VAL A 55 19.20 -41.86 43.26
CA VAL A 55 19.05 -41.68 41.80
C VAL A 55 19.18 -40.21 41.44
N SER A 56 20.00 -39.94 40.43
CA SER A 56 20.26 -38.64 39.80
C SER A 56 19.81 -38.63 38.34
N ALA A 57 19.80 -37.46 37.69
CA ALA A 57 19.55 -37.36 36.25
C ALA A 57 20.53 -38.22 35.41
N ALA A 58 21.78 -38.37 35.85
CA ALA A 58 22.77 -39.20 35.16
C ALA A 58 22.46 -40.71 35.23
N ASP A 59 21.67 -41.16 36.22
CA ASP A 59 21.21 -42.55 36.33
C ASP A 59 19.96 -42.83 35.47
N LEU A 60 19.34 -41.77 34.92
CA LEU A 60 18.20 -41.83 33.99
C LEU A 60 18.64 -41.84 32.52
N ASP A 61 19.86 -41.40 32.20
CA ASP A 61 20.44 -41.52 30.86
C ASP A 61 20.53 -43.00 30.43
N GLY A 62 20.09 -43.28 29.20
CA GLY A 62 19.93 -44.64 28.69
C GLY A 62 18.97 -45.53 29.48
N ALA A 63 18.19 -44.98 30.41
CA ALA A 63 17.24 -45.71 31.26
C ALA A 63 15.77 -45.28 31.05
N VAL A 64 15.49 -44.34 30.14
CA VAL A 64 14.14 -43.95 29.70
C VAL A 64 14.04 -44.07 28.18
N TYR A 65 12.98 -44.74 27.71
CA TYR A 65 12.69 -45.03 26.31
C TYR A 65 11.22 -44.75 25.98
N VAL A 66 10.94 -44.28 24.77
CA VAL A 66 9.58 -43.99 24.30
C VAL A 66 9.33 -44.55 22.89
N SER A 67 8.09 -44.89 22.56
CA SER A 67 7.72 -45.44 21.24
C SER A 67 7.65 -44.41 20.11
N GLY A 68 7.81 -43.12 20.41
CA GLY A 68 7.79 -42.02 19.43
C GLY A 68 8.28 -40.71 20.05
N HIS A 69 8.73 -39.78 19.21
CA HIS A 69 9.08 -38.39 19.58
C HIS A 69 10.14 -38.24 20.70
N ALA A 70 11.08 -39.18 20.80
CA ALA A 70 12.13 -39.17 21.84
C ALA A 70 13.06 -37.94 21.86
N SER A 71 13.13 -37.18 20.76
CA SER A 71 13.90 -35.93 20.67
C SER A 71 13.22 -34.71 21.30
N THR A 72 11.90 -34.75 21.47
CA THR A 72 11.07 -33.67 22.05
C THR A 72 10.48 -34.08 23.40
N THR A 73 10.56 -35.36 23.76
CA THR A 73 10.24 -35.82 25.10
C THR A 73 11.30 -35.32 26.08
N GLU A 74 10.86 -34.72 27.18
CA GLU A 74 11.66 -34.26 28.33
C GLU A 74 11.28 -35.07 29.57
N VAL A 75 12.22 -35.22 30.50
CA VAL A 75 12.10 -36.06 31.70
C VAL A 75 12.66 -35.30 32.90
N ASP A 76 11.75 -34.83 33.76
CA ASP A 76 12.12 -34.08 34.96
C ASP A 76 12.05 -34.97 36.21
N LEU A 77 13.17 -35.04 36.93
CA LEU A 77 13.23 -35.62 38.26
C LEU A 77 12.75 -34.59 39.28
N VAL A 78 11.70 -34.93 40.01
CA VAL A 78 10.93 -34.01 40.89
C VAL A 78 10.64 -34.63 42.25
N THR A 79 10.13 -33.83 43.20
CA THR A 79 9.44 -34.35 44.39
C THR A 79 7.97 -34.62 44.08
N ASP A 80 7.31 -35.44 44.90
CA ASP A 80 5.85 -35.65 44.83
C ASP A 80 5.05 -34.34 44.95
N ALA A 81 5.54 -33.38 45.75
CA ALA A 81 4.90 -32.09 45.92
C ALA A 81 5.09 -31.17 44.69
N GLN A 82 6.27 -31.18 44.09
CA GLN A 82 6.52 -30.49 42.81
C GLN A 82 5.68 -31.10 41.69
N ALA A 83 5.62 -32.44 41.62
CA ALA A 83 4.75 -33.20 40.74
C ALA A 83 3.27 -32.78 40.88
N ASP A 84 2.75 -32.68 42.10
CA ASP A 84 1.37 -32.22 42.37
C ASP A 84 1.09 -30.80 41.86
N GLU A 85 2.03 -29.87 41.97
CA GLU A 85 1.86 -28.50 41.45
C GLU A 85 2.00 -28.46 39.91
N ILE A 86 2.93 -29.23 39.35
CA ILE A 86 3.04 -29.42 37.89
C ILE A 86 1.73 -29.99 37.32
N ALA A 87 1.12 -30.96 38.01
CA ALA A 87 -0.19 -31.55 37.66
C ALA A 87 -1.36 -30.56 37.78
N LYS A 88 -1.18 -29.43 38.45
CA LYS A 88 -2.16 -28.32 38.54
C LYS A 88 -1.85 -27.20 37.52
N GLY A 89 -0.89 -27.40 36.63
CA GLY A 89 -0.51 -26.45 35.57
C GLY A 89 0.69 -25.56 35.90
N ALA A 90 1.48 -25.85 36.93
CA ALA A 90 2.77 -25.19 37.13
C ALA A 90 3.80 -25.67 36.09
N SER A 91 4.66 -24.78 35.59
CA SER A 91 5.82 -25.21 34.80
C SER A 91 6.82 -25.95 35.70
N PRO A 92 7.51 -27.00 35.23
CA PRO A 92 8.65 -27.58 35.93
C PRO A 92 9.68 -26.51 36.33
N SER A 93 9.90 -25.50 35.49
CA SER A 93 10.80 -24.38 35.77
C SER A 93 10.29 -23.40 36.86
N ASP A 94 8.98 -23.32 37.08
CA ASP A 94 8.37 -22.49 38.14
C ASP A 94 8.49 -23.14 39.54
N VAL A 95 8.58 -24.48 39.61
CA VAL A 95 8.74 -25.22 40.87
C VAL A 95 10.19 -25.70 41.10
N ALA A 96 11.09 -25.47 40.15
CA ALA A 96 12.46 -25.94 40.19
C ALA A 96 13.25 -25.36 41.38
N GLN A 97 13.94 -26.24 42.11
CA GLN A 97 14.84 -25.93 43.24
C GLN A 97 14.20 -25.28 44.49
N GLU A 98 12.89 -24.99 44.50
CA GLU A 98 12.15 -24.60 45.70
C GLU A 98 11.42 -25.78 46.34
N ALA A 99 11.57 -25.97 47.66
CA ALA A 99 10.69 -26.89 48.41
C ALA A 99 9.28 -26.28 48.49
N VAL A 100 8.25 -27.04 48.11
CA VAL A 100 6.90 -26.50 47.90
C VAL A 100 6.32 -25.93 49.21
N CYS A 101 6.60 -26.58 50.35
CA CYS A 101 6.21 -26.07 51.67
C CYS A 101 7.01 -24.85 52.16
N SER A 102 7.99 -24.36 51.39
CA SER A 102 8.69 -23.08 51.65
C SER A 102 8.19 -21.93 50.76
N SER A 103 7.36 -22.21 49.75
CA SER A 103 6.84 -21.22 48.82
C SER A 103 5.72 -20.35 49.45
N PRO A 104 5.61 -19.05 49.12
CA PRO A 104 4.54 -18.17 49.65
C PRO A 104 3.10 -18.64 49.38
N ALA A 105 2.89 -19.58 48.44
CA ALA A 105 1.59 -20.18 48.15
C ALA A 105 1.09 -21.13 49.25
N ALA A 106 1.99 -21.89 49.90
CA ALA A 106 1.64 -22.92 50.87
C ALA A 106 0.98 -22.35 52.15
N GLY A 107 1.27 -21.09 52.50
CA GLY A 107 0.79 -20.45 53.72
C GLY A 107 -0.69 -20.06 53.75
N LYS A 108 -1.48 -20.36 52.70
CA LYS A 108 -2.88 -19.90 52.58
C LYS A 108 -3.96 -21.00 52.50
N THR A 109 -3.59 -22.28 52.46
CA THR A 109 -4.57 -23.39 52.40
C THR A 109 -4.20 -24.53 53.38
N PRO A 110 -5.12 -25.05 54.21
CA PRO A 110 -4.78 -26.00 55.30
C PRO A 110 -4.46 -27.45 54.86
N GLN A 111 -4.12 -27.69 53.59
CA GLN A 111 -4.21 -29.01 52.96
C GLN A 111 -2.92 -29.47 52.25
N PHE A 112 -1.76 -28.85 52.56
CA PHE A 112 -0.46 -29.30 52.05
C PHE A 112 0.20 -30.31 53.02
N ASP A 113 0.48 -31.51 52.52
CA ASP A 113 1.24 -32.53 53.24
C ASP A 113 2.74 -32.40 52.93
N CYS A 114 3.46 -31.70 53.81
CA CYS A 114 4.90 -31.44 53.65
C CYS A 114 5.79 -32.68 53.79
N SER A 115 5.25 -33.88 54.05
CA SER A 115 6.03 -35.12 53.91
C SER A 115 6.38 -35.43 52.44
N ARG A 116 5.61 -34.89 51.49
CA ARG A 116 5.76 -35.12 50.04
C ARG A 116 6.84 -34.27 49.35
N ASP A 117 7.44 -33.31 50.06
CA ASP A 117 8.68 -32.63 49.60
C ASP A 117 9.92 -33.54 49.69
N ALA A 118 9.83 -34.69 50.38
CA ALA A 118 10.92 -35.67 50.50
C ALA A 118 10.74 -36.94 49.63
N SER A 119 9.53 -37.19 49.13
CA SER A 119 9.22 -38.27 48.20
C SER A 119 9.61 -37.86 46.77
N MET A 120 10.13 -38.79 45.97
CA MET A 120 10.38 -38.56 44.55
C MET A 120 9.13 -38.78 43.69
N SER A 121 9.08 -38.16 42.52
CA SER A 121 8.27 -38.55 41.37
C SER A 121 9.07 -38.32 40.08
N LEU A 122 8.55 -38.81 38.95
CA LEU A 122 9.08 -38.57 37.61
C LEU A 122 8.02 -37.86 36.79
N VAL A 123 8.38 -36.74 36.16
CA VAL A 123 7.55 -36.04 35.19
C VAL A 123 8.10 -36.31 33.80
N ILE A 124 7.22 -36.53 32.83
CA ILE A 124 7.59 -36.73 31.43
C ILE A 124 6.79 -35.74 30.59
N SER A 125 7.47 -34.82 29.92
CA SER A 125 6.89 -33.74 29.13
C SER A 125 7.10 -33.98 27.64
N ASP A 126 6.23 -33.41 26.80
CA ASP A 126 6.52 -33.17 25.37
C ASP A 126 5.67 -31.97 24.92
N ASP A 127 6.35 -30.90 24.53
CA ASP A 127 5.74 -29.62 24.13
C ASP A 127 5.53 -29.49 22.62
N VAL A 128 6.00 -30.47 21.82
CA VAL A 128 5.91 -30.45 20.34
C VAL A 128 4.91 -31.47 19.79
N HIS A 129 4.75 -32.61 20.47
CA HIS A 129 4.01 -33.75 19.95
C HIS A 129 3.08 -34.35 20.99
N HIS A 130 1.77 -34.33 20.72
CA HIS A 130 0.75 -34.64 21.72
C HIS A 130 0.17 -36.07 21.63
N ASP A 131 0.62 -36.86 20.65
CA ASP A 131 0.18 -38.25 20.48
C ASP A 131 0.59 -39.13 21.67
N GLY A 132 -0.36 -39.97 22.10
CA GLY A 132 -0.15 -41.01 23.10
C GLY A 132 0.96 -41.97 22.68
N ARG A 133 1.79 -42.38 23.66
CA ARG A 133 2.96 -43.23 23.40
C ARG A 133 3.20 -44.20 24.55
N ARG A 134 3.92 -45.28 24.25
CA ARG A 134 4.39 -46.21 25.26
C ARG A 134 5.70 -45.70 25.83
N VAL A 135 5.77 -45.65 27.17
CA VAL A 135 6.95 -45.26 27.94
C VAL A 135 7.53 -46.50 28.60
N ALA A 136 8.85 -46.66 28.55
CA ALA A 136 9.60 -47.65 29.30
C ALA A 136 10.68 -47.00 30.15
N VAL A 137 10.67 -47.26 31.45
CA VAL A 137 11.72 -46.84 32.39
C VAL A 137 12.37 -48.07 33.00
N ARG A 138 13.69 -48.05 33.17
CA ARG A 138 14.43 -49.21 33.69
C ARG A 138 13.98 -49.54 35.11
N ALA A 139 13.44 -50.74 35.33
CA ALA A 139 12.81 -51.11 36.59
C ALA A 139 13.79 -51.14 37.78
N GLY A 140 15.09 -51.31 37.52
CA GLY A 140 16.14 -51.13 38.52
C GLY A 140 16.23 -49.68 39.04
N VAL A 141 16.25 -48.69 38.15
CA VAL A 141 16.34 -47.27 38.52
C VAL A 141 15.08 -46.83 39.28
N ILE A 142 13.90 -47.29 38.87
CA ILE A 142 12.65 -47.13 39.64
C ILE A 142 12.80 -47.75 41.04
N LYS A 143 13.26 -49.00 41.15
CA LYS A 143 13.43 -49.68 42.43
C LYS A 143 14.46 -48.99 43.34
N ASP A 144 15.52 -48.41 42.78
CA ASP A 144 16.57 -47.72 43.55
C ASP A 144 16.12 -46.31 43.99
N ALA A 145 15.29 -45.63 43.18
CA ALA A 145 14.66 -44.34 43.51
C ALA A 145 13.57 -44.46 44.58
N PHE A 146 12.63 -45.41 44.42
CA PHE A 146 11.40 -45.49 45.21
C PHE A 146 11.37 -46.65 46.23
N GLY A 147 12.35 -47.57 46.19
CA GLY A 147 12.43 -48.76 47.05
C GLY A 147 11.54 -49.94 46.62
N TYR A 148 10.61 -49.71 45.68
CA TYR A 148 9.72 -50.70 45.10
C TYR A 148 9.50 -50.41 43.61
N VAL A 149 8.88 -51.35 42.89
CA VAL A 149 8.39 -51.15 41.53
C VAL A 149 6.86 -51.06 41.62
N PRO A 150 6.22 -49.96 41.20
CA PRO A 150 4.77 -49.78 41.29
C PRO A 150 4.05 -50.70 40.31
N GLU A 151 2.81 -51.09 40.62
CA GLU A 151 1.94 -51.88 39.73
C GLU A 151 1.15 -51.00 38.74
N TYR A 152 1.00 -49.70 39.05
CA TYR A 152 0.30 -48.72 38.23
C TYR A 152 1.03 -47.37 38.31
N LEU A 153 1.11 -46.65 37.19
CA LEU A 153 1.39 -45.21 37.20
C LEU A 153 0.07 -44.47 37.36
N ALA A 154 -0.07 -43.59 38.35
CA ALA A 154 -1.13 -42.59 38.29
C ALA A 154 -0.63 -41.43 37.44
N ILE A 155 -1.36 -41.13 36.37
CA ILE A 155 -1.03 -40.10 35.41
C ILE A 155 -1.97 -38.92 35.65
N ALA A 156 -1.42 -37.72 35.78
CA ALA A 156 -2.18 -36.49 35.79
C ALA A 156 -1.89 -35.66 34.54
N ASN A 157 -2.96 -35.16 33.91
CA ASN A 157 -2.92 -34.20 32.82
C ASN A 157 -2.97 -32.78 33.39
N ASN A 158 -1.91 -32.00 33.16
CA ASN A 158 -1.79 -30.65 33.76
C ASN A 158 -2.66 -29.56 33.10
N GLU A 159 -3.31 -29.83 31.97
CA GLU A 159 -4.18 -28.88 31.27
C GLU A 159 -5.68 -29.18 31.48
N THR A 160 -6.07 -30.46 31.53
CA THR A 160 -7.46 -30.89 31.75
C THR A 160 -7.77 -31.18 33.22
N GLY A 161 -6.74 -31.43 34.04
CA GLY A 161 -6.90 -31.91 35.42
C GLY A 161 -7.39 -33.36 35.53
N GLU A 162 -7.51 -34.08 34.41
CA GLU A 162 -7.86 -35.50 34.43
C GLU A 162 -6.73 -36.32 35.04
N THR A 163 -7.11 -37.27 35.90
CA THR A 163 -6.19 -38.24 36.48
C THR A 163 -6.67 -39.65 36.17
N TRP A 164 -5.79 -40.48 35.63
CA TRP A 164 -6.06 -41.89 35.36
C TRP A 164 -4.93 -42.77 35.88
N ARG A 165 -5.07 -44.09 35.71
CA ARG A 165 -4.05 -45.06 36.10
C ARG A 165 -3.70 -45.94 34.90
N SER A 166 -2.44 -45.91 34.49
CA SER A 166 -1.92 -46.84 33.48
C SER A 166 -1.31 -48.06 34.19
N PRO A 167 -1.77 -49.29 33.90
CA PRO A 167 -1.19 -50.50 34.47
C PRO A 167 0.23 -50.70 33.94
N THR A 168 1.16 -50.97 34.84
CA THR A 168 2.56 -51.20 34.47
C THR A 168 2.80 -52.68 34.19
N THR A 169 3.54 -52.98 33.12
CA THR A 169 4.07 -54.31 32.85
C THR A 169 5.57 -54.30 33.04
N VAL A 170 6.09 -55.19 33.90
CA VAL A 170 7.54 -55.38 34.03
C VAL A 170 7.98 -56.51 33.09
N ALA A 171 8.75 -56.17 32.06
CA ALA A 171 9.27 -57.11 31.07
C ALA A 171 10.78 -56.86 30.85
N ASP A 172 11.59 -57.92 30.87
CA ASP A 172 13.04 -57.91 30.59
C ASP A 172 13.89 -56.88 31.37
N GLY A 173 13.41 -56.43 32.54
CA GLY A 173 14.06 -55.41 33.38
C GLY A 173 13.57 -53.98 33.17
N TRP A 174 12.54 -53.78 32.35
CA TRP A 174 11.89 -52.51 32.06
C TRP A 174 10.48 -52.48 32.65
N LEU A 175 10.12 -51.38 33.31
CA LEU A 175 8.73 -51.04 33.63
C LEU A 175 8.15 -50.30 32.42
N VAL A 176 7.05 -50.81 31.88
CA VAL A 176 6.43 -50.31 30.65
C VAL A 176 4.98 -49.92 30.92
N ALA A 177 4.56 -48.76 30.44
CA ALA A 177 3.19 -48.24 30.56
C ALA A 177 2.77 -47.51 29.29
N ASP A 178 1.48 -47.54 28.96
CA ASP A 178 0.90 -46.79 27.85
C ASP A 178 0.35 -45.45 28.36
N VAL A 179 0.68 -44.36 27.66
CA VAL A 179 0.17 -43.00 27.90
C VAL A 179 -0.84 -42.68 26.81
N GLU A 180 -2.11 -42.47 27.19
CA GLU A 180 -3.22 -42.41 26.23
C GLU A 180 -3.17 -41.17 25.34
N HIS A 181 -2.84 -40.01 25.90
CA HIS A 181 -2.55 -38.78 25.18
C HIS A 181 -1.73 -37.82 26.04
N PHE A 182 -1.06 -36.89 25.37
CA PHE A 182 -0.61 -35.64 25.95
C PHE A 182 -1.69 -34.59 25.64
N SER A 183 -1.74 -33.49 26.41
CA SER A 183 -2.84 -32.52 26.42
C SER A 183 -3.07 -31.77 25.10
N SER A 184 -4.21 -31.09 24.96
CA SER A 184 -4.66 -30.52 23.68
C SER A 184 -5.04 -29.04 23.69
N ASN A 185 -4.48 -28.31 22.73
CA ASN A 185 -5.02 -27.12 22.06
C ASN A 185 -4.98 -25.78 22.81
N ALA A 186 -3.78 -25.20 22.92
CA ALA A 186 -3.63 -23.75 22.79
C ALA A 186 -3.65 -23.36 21.30
N VAL A 187 -4.81 -22.94 20.77
CA VAL A 187 -4.84 -22.26 19.45
C VAL A 187 -4.31 -20.84 19.64
N SER A 188 -3.01 -20.65 19.41
CA SER A 188 -2.44 -19.31 19.24
C SER A 188 -2.75 -18.84 17.83
N PHE A 189 -3.61 -17.82 17.71
CA PHE A 189 -3.69 -17.06 16.47
C PHE A 189 -2.57 -16.02 16.50
N GLU A 190 -1.64 -16.16 15.55
CA GLU A 190 -0.68 -15.11 15.18
C GLU A 190 -1.47 -13.96 14.56
N GLY A 191 -1.35 -12.77 15.14
CA GLY A 191 -1.93 -11.55 14.61
C GLY A 191 -0.84 -10.50 14.50
N THR A 192 -0.56 -10.05 13.28
CA THR A 192 0.34 -8.93 13.04
C THR A 192 -0.32 -7.63 13.51
N VAL A 193 0.36 -6.89 14.35
CA VAL A 193 0.04 -5.51 14.73
C VAL A 193 0.79 -4.61 13.77
N SER A 194 0.09 -3.89 12.90
CA SER A 194 0.70 -2.89 12.02
C SER A 194 0.18 -1.48 12.28
N VAL A 195 1.01 -0.50 11.95
CA VAL A 195 0.72 0.94 11.91
C VAL A 195 1.28 1.46 10.58
N GLU A 196 0.38 1.68 9.62
CA GLU A 196 0.70 2.32 8.34
C GLU A 196 0.24 3.79 8.39
N ALA A 197 1.12 4.71 8.01
CA ALA A 197 0.81 6.13 7.89
C ALA A 197 1.49 6.71 6.63
N THR A 198 0.68 7.17 5.68
CA THR A 198 1.14 7.66 4.37
C THR A 198 0.67 9.11 4.11
N PRO A 199 1.37 10.11 4.65
CA PRO A 199 2.55 10.01 5.53
C PRO A 199 2.22 10.24 7.02
N ALA A 200 3.15 9.88 7.91
CA ALA A 200 3.25 10.40 9.27
C ALA A 200 4.02 11.72 9.28
N LEU A 201 3.51 12.70 10.04
CA LEU A 201 4.12 14.02 10.22
C LEU A 201 5.11 14.03 11.39
N ASN A 202 6.02 15.02 11.38
CA ASN A 202 6.89 15.26 12.53
C ASN A 202 6.07 15.54 13.82
N GLY A 203 6.28 14.74 14.85
CA GLY A 203 5.56 14.82 16.12
C GLY A 203 4.36 13.89 16.24
N ASP A 204 4.00 13.14 15.20
CA ASP A 204 2.90 12.17 15.26
C ASP A 204 3.17 11.08 16.31
N THR A 205 2.10 10.65 16.99
CA THR A 205 2.15 9.62 18.03
C THR A 205 1.06 8.59 17.77
N PHE A 206 1.47 7.34 17.62
CA PHE A 206 0.59 6.18 17.47
C PHE A 206 0.65 5.31 18.73
N THR A 207 -0.44 4.62 19.05
CA THR A 207 -0.50 3.70 20.19
C THR A 207 -1.03 2.33 19.77
N THR A 208 -0.32 1.28 20.13
CA THR A 208 -0.74 -0.12 19.95
C THR A 208 -0.88 -0.79 21.32
N ASN A 209 -1.72 -1.83 21.45
CA ASN A 209 -1.95 -2.48 22.75
C ASN A 209 -1.80 -4.01 22.62
N ILE A 210 -0.88 -4.58 23.38
CA ILE A 210 -0.39 -5.96 23.20
C ILE A 210 -0.61 -6.74 24.49
N SER A 211 -1.35 -7.84 24.41
CA SER A 211 -1.76 -8.60 25.60
C SER A 211 -0.63 -9.41 26.21
N ASP A 212 0.25 -10.00 25.39
CA ASP A 212 1.38 -10.83 25.81
C ASP A 212 2.57 -10.54 24.88
N VAL A 213 3.76 -10.32 25.46
CA VAL A 213 5.00 -10.04 24.72
C VAL A 213 5.93 -11.25 24.60
N SER A 214 5.57 -12.39 25.20
CA SER A 214 6.37 -13.62 25.12
C SER A 214 6.37 -14.28 23.72
N ALA A 215 5.78 -13.62 22.72
CA ALA A 215 5.70 -14.06 21.33
C ALA A 215 5.57 -12.86 20.37
N VAL A 216 6.42 -11.85 20.56
CA VAL A 216 6.64 -10.78 19.57
C VAL A 216 7.81 -11.18 18.70
N ASP A 217 7.51 -11.50 17.44
CA ASP A 217 8.45 -11.85 16.37
C ASP A 217 8.22 -10.93 15.16
N ASN A 218 9.06 -11.01 14.13
CA ASN A 218 8.95 -10.26 12.86
C ASN A 218 8.67 -8.76 13.07
N PHE A 219 9.42 -8.12 13.98
CA PHE A 219 9.31 -6.69 14.23
C PHE A 219 10.10 -5.91 13.17
N ASP A 220 9.39 -5.22 12.30
CA ASP A 220 9.91 -4.40 11.21
C ASP A 220 9.44 -2.94 11.33
N ILE A 221 10.32 -2.00 10.98
CA ILE A 221 10.00 -0.58 10.83
C ILE A 221 10.61 -0.10 9.52
N ASN A 222 9.74 0.24 8.56
CA ASN A 222 10.11 0.85 7.31
C ASN A 222 9.73 2.33 7.33
N VAL A 223 10.67 3.20 6.97
CA VAL A 223 10.41 4.62 6.69
C VAL A 223 10.55 4.88 5.20
N THR A 224 9.62 5.63 4.62
CA THR A 224 9.61 5.98 3.19
C THR A 224 9.65 7.49 3.02
N GLY A 225 10.49 8.00 2.11
CA GLY A 225 10.52 9.43 1.83
C GLY A 225 9.18 9.96 1.31
N SER A 226 8.72 11.08 1.87
CA SER A 226 7.48 11.76 1.52
C SER A 226 7.74 13.26 1.40
N THR A 227 7.62 13.78 0.19
CA THR A 227 7.85 15.19 -0.14
C THR A 227 6.63 16.02 0.21
N GLN A 228 6.76 16.92 1.18
CA GLN A 228 5.68 17.84 1.55
C GLN A 228 5.92 19.20 0.89
N THR A 229 4.85 19.90 0.50
CA THR A 229 4.96 21.15 -0.28
C THR A 229 3.89 22.15 0.05
N GLU A 230 4.25 23.43 0.09
CA GLU A 230 3.34 24.55 0.37
C GLU A 230 3.62 25.70 -0.62
N TRP A 231 2.62 26.54 -0.89
CA TRP A 231 2.76 27.72 -1.75
C TRP A 231 2.96 28.96 -0.89
N ASP A 232 4.08 29.65 -1.05
CA ASP A 232 4.38 30.90 -0.34
C ASP A 232 4.68 32.05 -1.32
N ASN A 233 3.62 32.50 -2.02
CA ASN A 233 3.76 33.57 -3.00
C ASN A 233 3.82 34.93 -2.28
N VAL A 234 4.97 35.61 -2.35
CA VAL A 234 5.16 36.96 -1.81
C VAL A 234 4.89 38.02 -2.88
N SER A 235 4.28 39.15 -2.51
CA SER A 235 4.07 40.26 -3.46
C SER A 235 4.03 41.63 -2.79
N ALA A 236 4.46 42.65 -3.55
CA ALA A 236 4.32 44.05 -3.16
C ALA A 236 4.17 44.96 -4.40
N THR A 237 3.58 46.15 -4.19
CA THR A 237 3.35 47.14 -5.24
C THR A 237 3.95 48.50 -4.86
N GLY A 238 4.25 49.33 -5.87
CA GLY A 238 4.88 50.64 -5.65
C GLY A 238 6.34 50.56 -5.19
N LEU A 239 7.02 49.43 -5.42
CA LEU A 239 8.42 49.21 -5.06
C LEU A 239 9.30 50.16 -5.88
N ALA A 240 10.05 51.04 -5.21
CA ALA A 240 11.03 51.93 -5.82
C ALA A 240 12.43 51.33 -5.80
N ASN A 241 13.34 51.88 -6.60
CA ASN A 241 14.76 51.53 -6.60
C ASN A 241 15.38 51.53 -5.18
N GLY A 242 16.01 50.42 -4.79
CA GLY A 242 16.57 50.19 -3.46
C GLY A 242 15.56 49.77 -2.38
N ASN A 243 14.32 49.42 -2.75
CA ASN A 243 13.38 48.76 -1.82
C ASN A 243 13.66 47.25 -1.77
N ASN A 244 13.31 46.60 -0.67
CA ASN A 244 13.42 45.14 -0.55
C ASN A 244 12.03 44.50 -0.51
N LEU A 245 11.84 43.44 -1.31
CA LEU A 245 10.75 42.48 -1.20
C LEU A 245 11.24 41.33 -0.32
N ALA A 246 10.58 41.08 0.81
CA ALA A 246 10.89 39.94 1.65
C ALA A 246 10.44 38.64 0.96
N VAL A 247 11.31 37.63 0.89
CA VAL A 247 11.04 36.34 0.23
C VAL A 247 11.10 35.18 1.23
N ASN A 248 12.15 35.13 2.05
CA ASN A 248 12.33 34.20 3.18
C ASN A 248 11.90 32.72 2.97
N PRO A 249 12.34 32.00 1.93
CA PRO A 249 11.92 30.61 1.77
C PRO A 249 12.39 29.74 2.94
N ALA A 250 11.49 28.97 3.53
CA ALA A 250 11.67 28.19 4.74
C ALA A 250 11.91 26.69 4.49
N GLY A 251 11.51 26.17 3.32
CA GLY A 251 11.66 24.77 2.91
C GLY A 251 13.12 24.31 2.66
N HIS A 252 13.35 23.00 2.48
CA HIS A 252 14.67 22.46 2.14
C HIS A 252 15.12 22.82 0.71
N ARG A 253 14.16 23.07 -0.17
CA ARG A 253 14.34 23.61 -1.52
C ARG A 253 13.06 24.34 -1.95
N VAL A 254 13.16 25.15 -2.99
CA VAL A 254 12.03 25.83 -3.63
C VAL A 254 11.80 25.33 -5.05
N THR A 255 10.58 25.51 -5.54
CA THR A 255 10.15 25.22 -6.92
C THR A 255 9.16 26.29 -7.38
N GLY A 256 8.88 26.39 -8.67
CA GLY A 256 7.86 27.28 -9.23
C GLY A 256 6.64 26.56 -9.80
N PRO A 257 5.76 27.30 -10.51
CA PRO A 257 4.59 26.75 -11.19
C PRO A 257 4.93 25.56 -12.10
N ASN A 258 4.17 24.48 -11.96
CA ASN A 258 4.39 23.20 -12.67
C ASN A 258 5.72 22.50 -12.33
N ALA A 259 6.27 22.72 -11.13
CA ALA A 259 7.56 22.18 -10.66
C ALA A 259 8.76 22.63 -11.53
N SER A 260 8.70 23.88 -11.98
CA SER A 260 9.81 24.60 -12.63
C SER A 260 10.71 25.29 -11.58
N GLU A 261 11.60 26.18 -12.03
CA GLU A 261 12.24 27.18 -11.17
C GLU A 261 11.18 28.19 -10.65
N PRO A 262 11.36 28.80 -9.46
CA PRO A 262 10.50 29.88 -8.98
C PRO A 262 10.32 31.00 -10.03
N GLU A 263 9.19 31.71 -10.00
CA GLU A 263 8.84 32.72 -11.01
C GLU A 263 8.71 34.11 -10.36
N VAL A 264 9.31 35.15 -10.93
CA VAL A 264 8.90 36.55 -10.65
C VAL A 264 7.95 37.03 -11.74
N VAL A 265 6.89 37.73 -11.33
CA VAL A 265 6.02 38.52 -12.21
C VAL A 265 6.16 39.99 -11.86
N PHE A 266 6.76 40.75 -12.77
CA PHE A 266 6.73 42.21 -12.73
C PHE A 266 5.40 42.72 -13.27
N THR A 267 4.87 43.77 -12.65
CA THR A 267 3.68 44.52 -13.07
C THR A 267 4.05 45.99 -13.17
N GLY A 268 3.83 46.59 -14.34
CA GLY A 268 4.14 48.01 -14.57
C GLY A 268 3.16 48.93 -13.84
N ASN A 269 3.66 50.05 -13.33
CA ASN A 269 2.88 51.10 -12.67
C ASN A 269 3.04 52.43 -13.40
N LEU A 270 1.96 53.20 -13.55
CA LEU A 270 2.01 54.62 -13.93
C LEU A 270 1.97 55.53 -12.69
N GLN A 271 3.06 56.26 -12.47
CA GLN A 271 3.10 57.40 -11.54
C GLN A 271 2.79 58.70 -12.29
N THR A 272 2.11 59.62 -11.60
CA THR A 272 1.78 60.95 -12.14
C THR A 272 2.05 62.03 -11.10
N LYS A 273 2.51 63.19 -11.56
CA LYS A 273 2.85 64.34 -10.71
C LYS A 273 2.44 65.62 -11.44
N SER A 274 1.63 66.46 -10.80
CA SER A 274 1.26 67.75 -11.38
C SER A 274 2.33 68.78 -11.11
N GLU A 275 2.82 69.43 -12.16
CA GLU A 275 3.85 70.46 -12.11
C GLU A 275 3.33 71.79 -12.64
N SER A 276 3.88 72.88 -12.08
CA SER A 276 3.55 74.25 -12.45
C SER A 276 4.81 75.10 -12.41
N LEU A 277 5.38 75.34 -13.58
CA LEU A 277 6.58 76.17 -13.74
C LEU A 277 6.17 77.59 -14.07
N THR A 278 6.80 78.59 -13.46
CA THR A 278 6.48 80.02 -13.67
C THR A 278 7.74 80.85 -13.85
N GLY A 279 7.64 81.96 -14.57
CA GLY A 279 8.74 82.90 -14.72
C GLY A 279 8.38 84.18 -15.45
N SER A 280 9.39 85.04 -15.62
CA SER A 280 9.34 86.25 -16.44
C SER A 280 10.50 86.25 -17.43
N VAL A 281 10.27 86.65 -18.67
CA VAL A 281 11.27 86.62 -19.74
C VAL A 281 11.11 87.82 -20.69
N SER A 282 12.23 88.35 -21.17
CA SER A 282 12.24 89.41 -22.19
C SER A 282 12.28 88.82 -23.61
N PRO A 283 11.90 89.56 -24.67
CA PRO A 283 11.90 89.06 -26.04
C PRO A 283 13.28 88.55 -26.46
N GLY A 284 13.34 87.37 -27.07
CA GLY A 284 14.58 86.68 -27.41
C GLY A 284 15.26 85.97 -26.25
N GLY A 285 14.64 85.94 -25.06
CA GLY A 285 15.08 85.14 -23.92
C GLY A 285 14.45 83.75 -23.90
N SER A 286 15.06 82.85 -23.13
CA SER A 286 14.58 81.48 -22.90
C SER A 286 14.37 81.21 -21.42
N ALA A 287 13.53 80.21 -21.13
CA ALA A 287 13.33 79.67 -19.78
C ALA A 287 13.59 78.16 -19.78
N SER A 288 14.29 77.65 -18.77
CA SER A 288 14.50 76.20 -18.61
C SER A 288 13.20 75.49 -18.23
N VAL A 289 12.91 74.37 -18.89
CA VAL A 289 11.87 73.41 -18.51
C VAL A 289 12.53 72.04 -18.32
N SER A 290 12.04 71.28 -17.34
CA SER A 290 12.33 69.85 -17.19
C SER A 290 11.00 69.10 -17.17
N VAL A 291 11.00 67.90 -17.73
CA VAL A 291 9.93 66.91 -17.54
C VAL A 291 10.65 65.67 -17.05
N ASP A 292 10.58 65.41 -15.75
CA ASP A 292 11.40 64.40 -15.07
C ASP A 292 10.91 62.97 -15.34
N GLY A 293 9.65 62.83 -15.78
CA GLY A 293 9.05 61.54 -16.13
C GLY A 293 9.49 60.98 -17.49
N ASN A 294 9.51 59.66 -17.62
CA ASN A 294 9.93 58.95 -18.85
C ASN A 294 8.83 58.81 -19.93
N GLN A 295 7.65 59.41 -19.72
CA GLN A 295 6.57 59.52 -20.70
C GLN A 295 6.22 60.99 -20.95
N ASN A 296 5.74 61.29 -22.17
CA ASN A 296 5.24 62.63 -22.48
C ASN A 296 4.12 63.03 -21.50
N PRO A 297 4.16 64.26 -20.96
CA PRO A 297 3.24 64.70 -19.93
C PRO A 297 1.83 64.89 -20.49
N ASN A 298 0.83 64.73 -19.64
CA ASN A 298 -0.56 64.97 -20.00
C ASN A 298 -0.92 66.45 -19.87
N SER A 299 -1.80 66.90 -20.77
CA SER A 299 -2.46 68.21 -20.75
C SER A 299 -1.55 69.44 -20.54
N PRO A 300 -0.38 69.56 -21.20
CA PRO A 300 0.47 70.73 -21.02
C PRO A 300 -0.20 72.00 -21.57
N THR A 301 -0.34 72.99 -20.69
CA THR A 301 -0.93 74.31 -20.98
C THR A 301 -0.01 75.42 -20.57
N LEU A 302 0.33 76.28 -21.54
CA LEU A 302 1.12 77.48 -21.35
C LEU A 302 0.20 78.70 -21.31
N THR A 303 0.22 79.40 -20.18
CA THR A 303 -0.40 80.71 -19.97
C THR A 303 0.68 81.78 -20.08
N VAL A 304 0.41 82.84 -20.85
CA VAL A 304 1.34 83.96 -21.06
C VAL A 304 0.61 85.28 -20.80
N THR A 305 1.24 86.16 -20.02
CA THR A 305 0.71 87.48 -19.65
C THR A 305 1.67 88.57 -20.13
N GLY A 306 1.16 89.55 -20.87
CA GLY A 306 1.97 90.66 -21.37
C GLY A 306 2.41 91.61 -20.26
N ARG A 307 3.72 91.81 -20.08
CA ARG A 307 4.28 92.91 -19.28
C ARG A 307 4.74 94.03 -20.20
N GLY A 308 4.12 95.20 -20.02
CA GLY A 308 4.40 96.36 -20.83
C GLY A 308 4.21 97.66 -20.07
N THR A 309 4.61 98.77 -20.67
CA THR A 309 4.43 100.11 -20.11
C THR A 309 3.20 100.78 -20.69
N SER A 310 2.47 101.52 -19.86
CA SER A 310 1.49 102.51 -20.32
C SER A 310 2.02 103.92 -20.07
N LYS A 311 1.74 104.85 -20.98
CA LYS A 311 1.97 106.29 -20.78
C LYS A 311 0.70 107.05 -21.09
N LEU A 312 0.13 107.71 -20.08
CA LEU A 312 -0.96 108.68 -20.22
C LEU A 312 -0.42 109.95 -20.90
N ASN A 313 -1.26 110.62 -21.70
CA ASN A 313 -0.94 111.92 -22.29
C ASN A 313 -0.58 112.91 -21.16
N PRO A 314 0.66 113.43 -21.10
CA PRO A 314 1.09 114.29 -19.99
C PRO A 314 0.34 115.63 -19.94
N TYR A 315 -0.40 115.97 -20.99
CA TYR A 315 -1.22 117.17 -21.10
C TYR A 315 -2.69 116.97 -20.69
N PHE A 316 -3.06 115.78 -20.22
CA PHE A 316 -4.38 115.54 -19.64
C PHE A 316 -4.41 115.90 -18.14
N ASP A 317 -5.27 116.85 -17.78
CA ASP A 317 -5.69 117.13 -16.40
C ASP A 317 -7.22 116.92 -16.28
N TYR A 318 -7.66 116.31 -15.19
CA TYR A 318 -8.87 115.46 -15.16
C TYR A 318 -10.18 116.29 -15.01
N GLN A 319 -10.80 116.75 -16.11
CA GLN A 319 -12.05 117.57 -16.06
C GLN A 319 -13.08 117.35 -17.20
N ASP A 320 -14.29 117.91 -17.01
CA ASP A 320 -15.58 117.66 -17.69
C ASP A 320 -15.69 118.05 -19.19
N HIS A 321 -14.59 118.25 -19.93
CA HIS A 321 -14.64 118.69 -21.32
C HIS A 321 -14.44 117.52 -22.30
N SER A 322 -15.14 117.58 -23.44
CA SER A 322 -14.94 116.65 -24.55
C SER A 322 -14.98 117.37 -25.89
N TYR A 323 -14.22 116.84 -26.85
CA TYR A 323 -14.01 117.43 -28.18
C TYR A 323 -14.41 116.44 -29.25
N GLN A 324 -14.98 116.93 -30.35
CA GLN A 324 -15.40 116.05 -31.43
C GLN A 324 -14.18 115.51 -32.19
N ILE A 325 -13.83 114.25 -31.93
CA ILE A 325 -12.72 113.54 -32.57
C ILE A 325 -13.16 112.72 -33.80
N GLY A 326 -14.46 112.69 -34.11
CA GLY A 326 -14.95 112.01 -35.30
C GLY A 326 -16.47 112.06 -35.49
N GLY A 327 -16.98 111.21 -36.37
CA GLY A 327 -18.41 111.07 -36.64
C GLY A 327 -18.89 111.87 -37.86
N LYS A 328 -20.16 112.29 -37.87
CA LYS A 328 -20.81 112.87 -39.06
C LYS A 328 -21.77 114.00 -38.72
N TYR A 329 -21.51 115.18 -39.28
CA TYR A 329 -22.37 116.36 -39.18
C TYR A 329 -22.80 116.84 -40.58
N ASN A 330 -22.15 117.86 -41.14
CA ASN A 330 -22.33 118.29 -42.54
C ASN A 330 -21.46 117.49 -43.54
N GLY A 331 -20.58 116.66 -43.00
CA GLY A 331 -19.64 115.77 -43.69
C GLY A 331 -19.08 114.78 -42.66
N LEU A 332 -18.12 113.94 -43.06
CA LEU A 332 -17.33 113.15 -42.12
C LEU A 332 -16.38 114.09 -41.38
N VAL A 333 -16.26 113.91 -40.06
CA VAL A 333 -15.37 114.72 -39.22
C VAL A 333 -14.08 113.98 -38.98
N ASN A 334 -12.96 114.64 -39.24
CA ASN A 334 -11.63 114.15 -38.88
C ASN A 334 -11.08 115.02 -37.75
N ALA A 335 -10.22 114.44 -36.94
CA ALA A 335 -9.54 115.14 -35.87
C ALA A 335 -8.13 114.62 -35.67
N GLU A 336 -7.36 115.36 -34.89
CA GLU A 336 -5.99 115.05 -34.51
C GLU A 336 -5.73 115.52 -33.08
N ALA A 337 -4.80 114.87 -32.38
CA ALA A 337 -4.48 115.20 -31.00
C ALA A 337 -3.00 115.02 -30.67
N THR A 338 -2.39 116.04 -30.08
CA THR A 338 -0.98 116.02 -29.65
C THR A 338 -0.78 115.14 -28.40
N PHE A 339 0.30 114.37 -28.41
CA PHE A 339 0.80 113.58 -27.29
C PHE A 339 2.32 113.82 -27.12
N ASP A 340 2.79 114.25 -25.95
CA ASP A 340 4.22 114.48 -25.70
C ASP A 340 4.98 113.26 -25.15
N GLY A 341 6.16 113.03 -25.72
CA GLY A 341 7.10 111.99 -25.32
C GLY A 341 6.47 110.59 -25.38
N PRO A 342 6.03 110.09 -26.54
CA PRO A 342 5.51 108.73 -26.65
C PRO A 342 6.49 107.67 -26.09
N PRO A 343 6.01 106.48 -25.67
CA PRO A 343 6.90 105.36 -25.39
C PRO A 343 7.65 104.96 -26.67
N SER A 344 8.81 104.33 -26.52
CA SER A 344 9.69 103.94 -27.66
C SER A 344 9.03 102.96 -28.64
N VAL A 345 7.98 102.27 -28.23
CA VAL A 345 7.09 101.46 -29.08
C VAL A 345 5.66 101.72 -28.60
N ILE A 346 4.72 101.91 -29.52
CA ILE A 346 3.28 101.98 -29.24
C ILE A 346 2.61 100.80 -29.96
N SER A 347 1.95 99.91 -29.23
CA SER A 347 1.18 98.77 -29.77
C SER A 347 -0.34 98.89 -29.53
N GLY A 348 -0.77 99.87 -28.73
CA GLY A 348 -2.20 100.16 -28.54
C GLY A 348 -2.46 101.55 -27.99
N ILE A 349 -3.69 102.00 -28.16
CA ILE A 349 -4.20 103.29 -27.68
C ILE A 349 -5.43 103.03 -26.80
N LYS A 350 -5.37 103.44 -25.54
CA LYS A 350 -6.55 103.59 -24.68
C LYS A 350 -7.05 105.02 -24.79
N LEU A 351 -8.32 105.20 -25.07
CA LEU A 351 -8.95 106.50 -25.33
C LEU A 351 -10.30 106.57 -24.63
N TYR A 352 -10.54 107.57 -23.79
CA TYR A 352 -11.88 107.81 -23.26
C TYR A 352 -12.75 108.49 -24.33
N ALA A 353 -13.71 107.74 -24.87
CA ALA A 353 -14.57 108.20 -25.96
C ALA A 353 -16.07 108.03 -25.65
N ASN A 354 -16.87 108.96 -26.17
CA ASN A 354 -18.33 108.99 -26.14
C ASN A 354 -18.89 109.02 -27.58
N PRO A 355 -19.35 107.89 -28.12
CA PRO A 355 -19.97 107.83 -29.45
C PRO A 355 -21.44 108.29 -29.39
N ASN A 356 -21.62 109.60 -29.41
CA ASN A 356 -22.89 110.29 -29.20
C ASN A 356 -23.76 110.28 -30.46
N GLY A 357 -24.64 109.28 -30.56
CA GLY A 357 -25.68 109.19 -31.59
C GLY A 357 -25.44 108.17 -32.69
N GLY A 358 -24.43 107.30 -32.57
CA GLY A 358 -24.19 106.26 -33.56
C GLY A 358 -22.97 105.39 -33.30
N SER A 359 -22.70 104.50 -34.25
CA SER A 359 -21.43 103.79 -34.39
C SER A 359 -20.56 104.56 -35.39
N HIS A 360 -19.27 104.70 -35.08
CA HIS A 360 -18.31 105.48 -35.86
C HIS A 360 -17.12 104.61 -36.25
N THR A 361 -16.76 104.59 -37.53
CA THR A 361 -15.59 103.85 -38.04
C THR A 361 -14.49 104.84 -38.40
N LEU A 362 -13.29 104.63 -37.85
CA LEU A 362 -12.13 105.48 -38.01
C LEU A 362 -10.96 104.69 -38.62
N ASP A 363 -10.13 105.37 -39.40
CA ASP A 363 -8.74 105.00 -39.57
C ASP A 363 -7.90 105.85 -38.59
N ILE A 364 -6.84 105.26 -38.03
CA ILE A 364 -5.94 105.86 -37.04
C ILE A 364 -4.56 106.00 -37.66
N TYR A 365 -4.05 107.22 -37.69
CA TYR A 365 -2.70 107.54 -38.16
C TYR A 365 -1.84 108.10 -37.02
N LEU A 366 -0.52 107.88 -37.09
CA LEU A 366 0.47 108.45 -36.18
C LEU A 366 1.52 109.24 -36.98
N VAL A 367 1.75 110.50 -36.57
CA VAL A 367 2.61 111.46 -37.27
C VAL A 367 3.49 112.23 -36.29
N GLU A 368 4.79 112.33 -36.57
CA GLU A 368 5.78 112.99 -35.69
C GLU A 368 5.86 114.51 -35.92
N GLU A 369 4.77 115.21 -35.62
CA GLU A 369 4.68 116.66 -35.70
C GLU A 369 3.66 117.27 -34.72
N ASP A 370 3.60 118.61 -34.71
CA ASP A 370 2.55 119.36 -34.02
C ASP A 370 1.29 119.44 -34.90
N ALA A 371 0.15 119.05 -34.34
CA ALA A 371 -1.17 119.15 -34.98
C ALA A 371 -1.43 120.47 -35.74
N ASP A 372 -1.82 120.38 -37.02
CA ASP A 372 -1.86 121.47 -38.01
C ASP A 372 -3.11 121.56 -38.95
N GLU A 373 -4.10 120.68 -38.76
CA GLU A 373 -5.33 120.46 -39.55
C GLU A 373 -5.20 119.71 -40.90
N VAL A 374 -4.05 119.08 -41.18
CA VAL A 374 -3.97 118.05 -42.23
C VAL A 374 -4.42 116.69 -41.66
N PHE A 375 -5.02 115.84 -42.51
CA PHE A 375 -5.60 114.56 -42.08
C PHE A 375 -5.39 113.47 -43.14
N GLY A 376 -5.18 112.24 -42.67
CA GLY A 376 -4.80 111.07 -43.43
C GLY A 376 -3.30 111.01 -43.74
N GLU A 377 -2.43 111.65 -42.95
CA GLU A 377 -0.99 111.66 -43.21
C GLU A 377 -0.15 110.88 -42.17
N GLY A 378 1.17 110.91 -42.30
CA GLY A 378 2.08 110.00 -41.60
C GLY A 378 1.78 108.52 -41.84
N THR A 379 1.73 107.73 -40.76
CA THR A 379 1.61 106.26 -40.85
C THR A 379 0.22 105.78 -40.41
N LEU A 380 -0.51 105.14 -41.33
CA LEU A 380 -1.73 104.39 -41.00
C LEU A 380 -1.39 103.19 -40.12
N VAL A 381 -1.71 103.27 -38.82
CA VAL A 381 -1.42 102.19 -37.86
C VAL A 381 -2.61 101.29 -37.61
N ARG A 382 -3.85 101.74 -37.85
CA ARG A 382 -5.03 100.87 -37.77
C ARG A 382 -6.14 101.40 -38.67
N SER A 383 -6.66 100.57 -39.56
CA SER A 383 -7.84 100.90 -40.36
C SER A 383 -9.12 100.27 -39.79
N GLY A 384 -10.27 100.91 -40.02
CA GLY A 384 -11.58 100.33 -39.76
C GLY A 384 -11.95 100.18 -38.28
N VAL A 385 -11.39 101.00 -37.38
CA VAL A 385 -11.70 100.98 -35.94
C VAL A 385 -13.13 101.45 -35.71
N THR A 386 -14.02 100.51 -35.34
CA THR A 386 -15.39 100.85 -34.95
C THR A 386 -15.47 101.19 -33.46
N ILE A 387 -15.90 102.41 -33.15
CA ILE A 387 -16.21 102.89 -31.79
C ILE A 387 -17.73 103.06 -31.65
N ASP A 388 -18.33 102.30 -30.74
CA ASP A 388 -19.75 102.33 -30.42
C ASP A 388 -20.04 102.09 -28.92
N GLY A 389 -21.32 101.96 -28.58
CA GLY A 389 -21.80 101.72 -27.21
C GLY A 389 -21.95 102.99 -26.37
N GLY A 390 -21.79 102.87 -25.05
CA GLY A 390 -21.79 104.01 -24.14
C GLY A 390 -20.41 104.69 -24.01
N SER A 391 -20.37 105.83 -23.34
CA SER A 391 -19.15 106.55 -22.99
C SER A 391 -18.21 105.72 -22.11
N GLY A 392 -16.91 105.72 -22.39
CA GLY A 392 -15.90 105.10 -21.54
C GLY A 392 -14.56 104.91 -22.25
N GLN A 393 -13.59 104.36 -21.53
CA GLN A 393 -12.30 103.95 -22.08
C GLN A 393 -12.48 102.86 -23.15
N LYS A 394 -12.02 103.13 -24.37
CA LYS A 394 -11.95 102.23 -25.51
C LYS A 394 -10.49 101.86 -25.71
N THR A 395 -10.18 100.57 -25.87
CA THR A 395 -8.83 100.11 -26.22
C THR A 395 -8.81 99.79 -27.70
N ILE A 396 -7.82 100.34 -28.41
CA ILE A 396 -7.61 100.22 -29.84
C ILE A 396 -6.23 99.62 -30.03
N ASP A 397 -6.16 98.35 -30.45
CA ASP A 397 -4.89 97.74 -30.82
C ASP A 397 -4.45 98.32 -32.17
N ILE A 398 -3.16 98.63 -32.32
CA ILE A 398 -2.61 99.22 -33.54
C ILE A 398 -1.44 98.39 -34.05
N GLN A 399 -1.13 98.49 -35.34
CA GLN A 399 0.18 98.06 -35.83
C GLN A 399 1.26 98.82 -35.07
N ASP A 400 2.23 98.10 -34.53
CA ASP A 400 3.30 98.67 -33.72
C ASP A 400 4.02 99.84 -34.38
N TYR A 401 4.01 100.98 -33.70
CA TYR A 401 4.67 102.20 -34.13
C TYR A 401 5.91 102.51 -33.28
N GLU A 402 7.00 102.90 -33.92
CA GLU A 402 8.27 103.31 -33.29
C GLU A 402 8.52 104.78 -33.62
N PRO A 403 8.27 105.73 -32.69
CA PRO A 403 8.60 107.12 -32.89
C PRO A 403 10.11 107.29 -33.08
N SER A 404 10.52 107.97 -34.16
CA SER A 404 11.92 108.29 -34.45
C SER A 404 12.49 109.36 -33.51
N THR A 405 11.63 110.13 -32.86
CA THR A 405 11.95 111.15 -31.86
C THR A 405 11.16 110.94 -30.56
N SER A 406 11.68 111.48 -29.46
CA SER A 406 10.95 111.56 -28.18
C SER A 406 10.11 112.85 -28.07
N GLY A 407 9.72 113.45 -29.19
CA GLY A 407 9.03 114.74 -29.26
C GLY A 407 7.52 114.62 -29.15
N ASN A 408 6.81 115.60 -29.71
CA ASN A 408 5.37 115.51 -29.90
C ASN A 408 5.06 114.49 -31.00
N LEU A 409 4.08 113.62 -30.73
CA LEU A 409 3.46 112.72 -31.67
C LEU A 409 1.98 113.08 -31.78
N THR A 410 1.48 113.25 -32.99
CA THR A 410 0.08 113.55 -33.24
C THR A 410 -0.66 112.27 -33.65
N VAL A 411 -1.81 112.05 -33.01
CA VAL A 411 -2.72 110.93 -33.30
C VAL A 411 -3.89 111.45 -34.10
N GLU A 412 -4.04 110.98 -35.33
CA GLU A 412 -5.18 111.34 -36.16
C GLU A 412 -6.30 110.30 -36.09
N PHE A 413 -7.53 110.81 -36.11
CA PHE A 413 -8.79 110.08 -36.13
C PHE A 413 -9.53 110.46 -37.41
N VAL A 414 -9.37 109.65 -38.46
CA VAL A 414 -9.95 109.90 -39.79
C VAL A 414 -11.24 109.11 -39.92
N THR A 415 -12.41 109.77 -39.88
CA THR A 415 -13.68 109.05 -39.96
C THR A 415 -13.92 108.53 -41.39
N THR A 416 -13.94 107.21 -41.55
CA THR A 416 -14.26 106.54 -42.82
C THR A 416 -15.75 106.27 -42.98
N SER A 417 -16.46 105.99 -41.87
CA SER A 417 -17.92 105.83 -41.87
C SER A 417 -18.55 106.22 -40.53
N SER A 418 -19.83 106.56 -40.54
CA SER A 418 -20.57 106.91 -39.32
C SER A 418 -22.07 106.75 -39.56
N SER A 419 -22.78 106.09 -38.64
CA SER A 419 -24.24 105.93 -38.70
C SER A 419 -25.01 107.22 -38.40
N GLY A 420 -24.33 108.29 -37.99
CA GLY A 420 -24.90 109.55 -37.50
C GLY A 420 -24.32 109.94 -36.14
N GLY A 421 -24.40 111.21 -35.77
CA GLY A 421 -23.90 111.68 -34.47
C GLY A 421 -22.41 112.05 -34.45
N LYS A 422 -21.89 112.34 -33.25
CA LYS A 422 -20.52 112.78 -32.99
C LYS A 422 -19.76 111.73 -32.18
N LEU A 423 -18.51 111.48 -32.53
CA LEU A 423 -17.59 110.83 -31.60
C LEU A 423 -16.86 111.91 -30.80
N GLU A 424 -16.99 111.88 -29.48
CA GLU A 424 -16.39 112.87 -28.57
C GLU A 424 -15.28 112.20 -27.74
N GLY A 425 -14.07 112.75 -27.76
CA GLY A 425 -12.95 112.35 -26.90
C GLY A 425 -12.87 113.26 -25.69
N TYR A 426 -12.72 112.71 -24.49
CA TYR A 426 -12.55 113.52 -23.27
C TYR A 426 -11.16 114.17 -23.26
N ALA A 427 -11.05 115.38 -22.71
CA ALA A 427 -9.79 116.10 -22.69
C ALA A 427 -9.67 117.07 -21.51
N GLY A 428 -8.43 117.22 -21.03
CA GLY A 428 -8.03 118.27 -20.10
C GLY A 428 -7.55 119.51 -20.83
N THR A 429 -7.65 120.67 -20.21
CA THR A 429 -7.13 121.94 -20.75
C THR A 429 -5.61 122.01 -20.65
N SER A 430 -4.92 122.34 -21.74
CA SER A 430 -3.45 122.46 -21.78
C SER A 430 -2.99 123.43 -22.85
N THR A 431 -2.18 124.44 -22.49
CA THR A 431 -1.61 125.39 -23.48
C THR A 431 -0.55 124.77 -24.40
N ASN A 432 -0.14 123.53 -24.13
CA ASN A 432 1.00 122.86 -24.78
C ASN A 432 0.56 121.65 -25.63
N ALA A 433 -0.74 121.37 -25.68
CA ALA A 433 -1.34 120.35 -26.55
C ALA A 433 -2.44 120.97 -27.39
N LYS A 434 -2.73 120.36 -28.54
CA LYS A 434 -3.91 120.68 -29.33
C LYS A 434 -4.77 119.44 -29.53
N VAL A 435 -6.08 119.67 -29.61
CA VAL A 435 -7.01 118.80 -30.32
C VAL A 435 -7.62 119.63 -31.44
N LEU A 436 -7.30 119.30 -32.69
CA LEU A 436 -7.84 119.99 -33.86
C LEU A 436 -8.83 119.07 -34.58
N SER A 437 -9.83 119.63 -35.26
CA SER A 437 -10.79 118.89 -36.08
C SER A 437 -11.36 119.76 -37.19
N ASN A 438 -11.74 119.16 -38.31
CA ASN A 438 -12.41 119.89 -39.40
C ASN A 438 -13.89 120.27 -39.09
N SER A 439 -14.28 120.27 -37.82
CA SER A 439 -15.60 120.67 -37.34
C SER A 439 -15.64 122.17 -37.00
N ILE A 440 -16.86 122.74 -36.91
CA ILE A 440 -17.08 124.18 -36.63
C ILE A 440 -16.53 124.62 -35.23
N TYR A 441 -16.20 123.67 -34.35
CA TYR A 441 -15.68 123.91 -33.01
C TYR A 441 -14.21 123.46 -32.86
N GLY A 442 -13.49 123.44 -33.97
CA GLY A 442 -12.38 122.51 -34.20
C GLY A 442 -10.98 122.90 -33.78
N ILE A 443 -10.76 123.90 -32.93
CA ILE A 443 -9.42 124.21 -32.39
C ILE A 443 -9.51 124.35 -30.87
N SER A 444 -8.75 123.55 -30.12
CA SER A 444 -8.60 123.76 -28.68
C SER A 444 -7.24 123.39 -28.13
N ASN A 445 -6.79 124.21 -27.18
CA ASN A 445 -5.60 124.01 -26.37
C ASN A 445 -5.92 123.01 -25.24
N SER A 446 -5.89 121.72 -25.58
CA SER A 446 -6.33 120.61 -24.74
C SER A 446 -5.57 119.32 -25.08
N GLY A 447 -5.42 118.42 -24.11
CA GLY A 447 -4.87 117.07 -24.30
C GLY A 447 -5.93 116.00 -24.00
N LEU A 448 -6.13 115.05 -24.93
CA LEU A 448 -7.09 113.95 -24.75
C LEU A 448 -6.73 113.04 -23.57
N ASP A 449 -7.74 112.46 -22.90
CA ASP A 449 -7.61 111.26 -22.06
C ASP A 449 -7.28 110.07 -22.96
N MET A 450 -5.99 110.00 -23.30
CA MET A 450 -5.40 109.05 -24.21
C MET A 450 -4.14 108.48 -23.56
N THR A 451 -4.02 107.16 -23.56
CA THR A 451 -2.90 106.42 -22.99
C THR A 451 -2.32 105.51 -24.06
N PHE A 452 -1.06 105.73 -24.42
CA PHE A 452 -0.32 104.77 -25.24
C PHE A 452 0.05 103.54 -24.41
N LEU A 453 -0.11 102.37 -25.02
CA LEU A 453 0.27 101.08 -24.50
C LEU A 453 1.47 100.56 -25.31
N SER A 454 2.43 100.00 -24.61
CA SER A 454 3.61 99.33 -25.17
C SER A 454 3.68 97.95 -24.55
N GLY A 455 3.23 96.93 -25.28
CA GLY A 455 3.23 95.53 -24.87
C GLY A 455 3.90 94.65 -25.94
N PRO A 456 4.34 93.44 -25.57
CA PRO A 456 5.01 92.54 -26.52
C PRO A 456 4.06 92.09 -27.64
N SER A 457 4.53 92.22 -28.88
CA SER A 457 3.76 91.93 -30.09
C SER A 457 4.25 90.66 -30.80
N GLY A 458 3.31 89.94 -31.43
CA GLY A 458 3.59 88.67 -32.12
C GLY A 458 4.33 87.64 -31.28
N VAL A 459 3.99 87.54 -29.99
CA VAL A 459 4.58 86.59 -29.05
C VAL A 459 4.39 85.16 -29.58
N ASN A 460 5.49 84.43 -29.69
CA ASN A 460 5.53 83.01 -30.03
C ASN A 460 6.53 82.29 -29.15
N VAL A 461 6.10 81.16 -28.58
CA VAL A 461 6.91 80.31 -27.71
C VAL A 461 7.15 78.99 -28.41
N ASP A 462 8.41 78.56 -28.49
CA ASP A 462 8.84 77.29 -29.08
C ASP A 462 9.54 76.45 -27.99
N ASP A 463 9.39 75.13 -28.03
CA ASP A 463 10.05 74.22 -27.09
C ASP A 463 11.42 73.68 -27.58
N ASN A 464 11.87 74.16 -28.74
CA ASN A 464 13.03 73.72 -29.52
C ASN A 464 12.98 72.28 -30.03
N ASN A 465 11.87 71.57 -29.83
CA ASN A 465 11.67 70.17 -30.22
C ASN A 465 10.56 70.01 -31.28
N GLY A 466 10.09 71.13 -31.85
CA GLY A 466 9.12 71.16 -32.94
C GLY A 466 7.69 71.51 -32.49
N HIS A 467 7.49 71.90 -31.23
CA HIS A 467 6.21 72.36 -30.72
C HIS A 467 6.26 73.87 -30.42
N SER A 468 5.32 74.61 -31.00
CA SER A 468 5.24 76.07 -30.83
C SER A 468 3.81 76.56 -30.63
N ALA A 469 3.65 77.62 -29.84
CA ALA A 469 2.39 78.31 -29.62
C ALA A 469 2.56 79.83 -29.82
N SER A 470 1.87 80.38 -30.83
CA SER A 470 1.77 81.83 -31.02
C SER A 470 0.61 82.41 -30.22
N PHE A 471 0.88 83.43 -29.41
CA PHE A 471 -0.08 84.18 -28.60
C PHE A 471 -0.49 85.50 -29.26
N GLY A 472 0.26 85.97 -30.26
CA GLY A 472 0.00 87.22 -30.98
C GLY A 472 0.40 88.44 -30.16
N GLU A 473 -0.32 89.54 -30.33
CA GLU A 473 -0.19 90.73 -29.47
C GLU A 473 -0.68 90.44 -28.04
N LEU A 474 0.00 90.99 -27.04
CA LEU A 474 -0.45 91.00 -25.65
C LEU A 474 -0.33 92.41 -25.08
N LEU A 475 -1.46 93.03 -24.75
CA LEU A 475 -1.49 94.30 -24.03
C LEU A 475 -0.95 94.14 -22.59
N PRO A 476 -0.51 95.23 -21.93
CA PRO A 476 -0.08 95.18 -20.54
C PRO A 476 -1.18 94.60 -19.61
N GLY A 477 -0.89 93.46 -18.99
CA GLY A 477 -1.80 92.70 -18.12
C GLY A 477 -2.76 91.75 -18.84
N GLU A 478 -2.79 91.74 -20.19
CA GLU A 478 -3.57 90.75 -20.94
C GLU A 478 -2.95 89.36 -20.79
N THR A 479 -3.79 88.35 -20.59
CA THR A 479 -3.39 86.95 -20.38
C THR A 479 -4.05 86.05 -21.41
N LYS A 480 -3.28 85.18 -22.05
CA LYS A 480 -3.75 84.16 -23.01
C LYS A 480 -3.18 82.79 -22.63
N THR A 481 -4.03 81.77 -22.69
CA THR A 481 -3.64 80.37 -22.43
C THR A 481 -3.80 79.53 -23.70
N LYS A 482 -2.81 78.70 -24.01
CA LYS A 482 -2.83 77.73 -25.12
C LYS A 482 -2.21 76.41 -24.67
N SER A 483 -2.54 75.32 -25.35
CA SER A 483 -1.76 74.09 -25.19
C SER A 483 -0.44 74.22 -25.96
N LEU A 484 0.65 73.78 -25.34
CA LEU A 484 1.97 73.65 -25.94
C LEU A 484 2.48 72.26 -25.58
N ALA A 485 2.69 71.40 -26.57
CA ALA A 485 2.92 69.97 -26.37
C ALA A 485 4.36 69.65 -25.96
N VAL A 486 4.84 70.19 -24.83
CA VAL A 486 6.15 69.83 -24.27
C VAL A 486 6.22 68.32 -24.02
N GLY A 487 7.40 67.74 -24.25
CA GLY A 487 7.70 66.32 -24.06
C GLY A 487 8.92 66.10 -23.17
N THR A 488 9.29 64.84 -22.98
CA THR A 488 10.45 64.44 -22.14
C THR A 488 11.80 64.94 -22.66
N SER A 489 11.85 65.39 -23.91
CA SER A 489 13.02 65.96 -24.56
C SER A 489 13.06 67.50 -24.57
N SER A 490 11.99 68.17 -24.16
CA SER A 490 11.90 69.64 -24.14
C SER A 490 12.69 70.18 -22.94
N SER A 491 13.73 70.98 -23.20
CA SER A 491 14.65 71.49 -22.16
C SER A 491 14.59 73.01 -21.96
N ALA A 492 13.98 73.72 -22.90
CA ALA A 492 13.77 75.15 -22.84
C ALA A 492 12.43 75.55 -23.47
N LEU A 493 11.90 76.69 -23.06
CA LEU A 493 10.88 77.45 -23.75
C LEU A 493 11.53 78.74 -24.25
N ASP A 494 11.60 78.90 -25.57
CA ASP A 494 12.22 80.06 -26.23
C ASP A 494 11.14 81.08 -26.61
N PHE A 495 11.24 82.29 -26.08
CA PHE A 495 10.23 83.33 -26.22
C PHE A 495 10.66 84.36 -27.26
N SER A 496 10.03 84.30 -28.42
CA SER A 496 10.15 85.30 -29.48
C SER A 496 8.99 86.30 -29.42
N ALA A 497 9.28 87.57 -29.61
CA ALA A 497 8.32 88.64 -29.84
C ALA A 497 9.00 89.71 -30.69
N PHE A 498 8.26 90.45 -31.52
CA PHE A 498 8.88 91.36 -32.47
C PHE A 498 9.40 92.65 -31.82
N LYS A 499 8.88 93.06 -30.66
CA LYS A 499 9.16 94.36 -30.02
C LYS A 499 9.20 94.33 -28.49
N SER A 500 9.54 95.47 -27.88
CA SER A 500 9.80 95.65 -26.45
C SER A 500 8.60 95.36 -25.53
N GLY A 501 8.90 94.75 -24.38
CA GLY A 501 7.92 94.31 -23.39
C GLY A 501 8.29 92.90 -22.95
N SER A 502 8.21 92.58 -21.66
CA SER A 502 8.46 91.20 -21.19
C SER A 502 7.16 90.40 -21.19
N VAL A 503 7.25 89.09 -21.01
CA VAL A 503 6.07 88.29 -20.65
C VAL A 503 6.31 87.58 -19.32
N ASP A 504 5.23 87.46 -18.56
CA ASP A 504 5.12 86.42 -17.54
C ASP A 504 4.56 85.17 -18.18
N TRP A 505 4.99 84.01 -17.68
CA TRP A 505 4.52 82.73 -18.18
C TRP A 505 4.31 81.74 -17.04
N GLN A 506 3.36 80.82 -17.25
CA GLN A 506 3.06 79.68 -16.40
C GLN A 506 2.82 78.47 -17.30
N LEU A 507 3.61 77.41 -17.14
CA LEU A 507 3.42 76.12 -17.78
C LEU A 507 2.90 75.12 -16.75
N ASP A 508 1.65 74.70 -16.89
CA ASP A 508 1.05 73.64 -16.08
C ASP A 508 1.01 72.33 -16.89
N PHE A 509 1.42 71.22 -16.29
CA PHE A 509 1.40 69.90 -16.92
C PHE A 509 1.31 68.77 -15.88
N THR A 510 0.99 67.56 -16.33
CA THR A 510 1.05 66.36 -15.48
C THR A 510 2.12 65.42 -16.00
N GLU A 511 3.25 65.34 -15.30
CA GLU A 511 4.31 64.38 -15.54
C GLU A 511 3.80 62.95 -15.43
N ARG A 512 4.47 62.05 -16.16
CA ARG A 512 4.13 60.64 -16.25
C ARG A 512 5.40 59.80 -16.25
N THR A 513 5.47 58.86 -15.32
CA THR A 513 6.56 57.88 -15.23
C THR A 513 5.96 56.49 -15.23
N VAL A 514 6.37 55.65 -16.17
CA VAL A 514 6.08 54.21 -16.16
C VAL A 514 7.30 53.43 -15.66
N THR A 515 7.09 52.22 -15.17
CA THR A 515 8.18 51.29 -14.83
C THR A 515 9.17 51.15 -15.99
N GLU A 516 10.46 51.24 -15.70
CA GLU A 516 11.55 51.11 -16.69
C GLU A 516 12.75 50.39 -16.09
N ASP A 517 13.36 49.48 -16.87
CA ASP A 517 14.54 48.68 -16.49
C ASP A 517 14.44 48.10 -15.07
N VAL A 518 13.39 47.32 -14.81
CA VAL A 518 13.21 46.65 -13.51
C VAL A 518 14.13 45.44 -13.39
N ALA A 519 14.73 45.25 -12.22
CA ALA A 519 15.47 44.05 -11.87
C ALA A 519 15.33 43.70 -10.38
N LEU A 520 15.60 42.44 -10.03
CA LEU A 520 15.80 41.98 -8.65
C LEU A 520 17.18 41.35 -8.49
N ASP A 521 17.81 41.65 -7.36
CA ASP A 521 18.98 41.00 -6.76
C ASP A 521 18.47 40.27 -5.52
N ILE A 522 18.50 38.93 -5.51
CA ILE A 522 17.73 38.07 -4.60
C ILE A 522 18.59 37.50 -3.47
N ASP A 523 19.84 37.16 -3.76
CA ASP A 523 20.82 36.66 -2.77
C ASP A 523 21.62 37.80 -2.09
N GLY A 524 21.56 39.02 -2.64
CA GLY A 524 22.25 40.20 -2.12
C GLY A 524 23.73 40.28 -2.49
N ASP A 525 24.20 39.53 -3.50
CA ASP A 525 25.58 39.58 -3.97
C ASP A 525 25.93 40.86 -4.77
N GLY A 526 24.90 41.62 -5.19
CA GLY A 526 25.02 42.85 -5.97
C GLY A 526 24.83 42.66 -7.48
N ILE A 527 24.49 41.45 -7.93
CA ILE A 527 24.16 41.09 -9.32
C ILE A 527 22.66 40.81 -9.39
N ASN A 528 21.98 41.35 -10.40
CA ASN A 528 20.57 41.07 -10.58
C ASN A 528 20.35 39.67 -11.19
N ASP A 529 19.66 38.78 -10.48
CA ASP A 529 19.24 37.45 -10.96
C ASP A 529 18.24 37.52 -12.11
N VAL A 530 17.30 38.47 -12.02
CA VAL A 530 16.16 38.59 -12.94
C VAL A 530 15.94 40.04 -13.32
N SER A 531 15.69 40.31 -14.60
CA SER A 531 15.49 41.66 -15.12
C SER A 531 14.59 41.73 -16.35
N HIS A 532 13.91 42.87 -16.49
CA HIS A 532 13.13 43.26 -17.66
C HIS A 532 13.65 44.61 -18.17
N SER A 533 14.29 44.59 -19.35
CA SER A 533 14.81 45.80 -19.99
C SER A 533 13.72 46.55 -20.76
N GLY A 534 13.74 47.88 -20.67
CA GLY A 534 12.77 48.77 -21.29
C GLY A 534 11.56 49.08 -20.41
N GLN A 535 10.53 49.66 -21.02
CA GLN A 535 9.38 50.22 -20.33
C GLN A 535 8.21 49.23 -20.21
N LEU A 536 7.72 49.04 -18.98
CA LEU A 536 6.54 48.24 -18.66
C LEU A 536 5.37 49.18 -18.32
N SER A 537 4.36 49.20 -19.20
CA SER A 537 3.18 50.07 -19.07
C SER A 537 2.29 49.69 -17.87
N ASP A 538 1.43 50.61 -17.44
CA ASP A 538 0.49 50.43 -16.32
C ASP A 538 -0.35 49.13 -16.47
N GLY A 539 -0.25 48.25 -15.48
CA GLY A 539 -0.91 46.95 -15.45
C GLY A 539 -0.40 45.91 -16.46
N ALA A 540 0.60 46.24 -17.30
CA ALA A 540 1.26 45.25 -18.14
C ALA A 540 2.20 44.38 -17.29
N THR A 541 2.28 43.09 -17.61
CA THR A 541 3.08 42.12 -16.84
C THR A 541 4.18 41.47 -17.65
N ALA A 542 5.27 41.11 -16.96
CA ALA A 542 6.39 40.36 -17.52
C ALA A 542 6.88 39.30 -16.53
N SER A 543 6.97 38.05 -16.98
CA SER A 543 7.30 36.87 -16.17
C SER A 543 8.71 36.35 -16.45
N TYR A 544 9.45 36.03 -15.40
CA TYR A 544 10.81 35.47 -15.48
C TYR A 544 11.00 34.34 -14.47
N GLN A 545 11.80 33.33 -14.84
CA GLN A 545 12.25 32.30 -13.89
C GLN A 545 13.42 32.84 -13.06
N ILE A 546 13.52 32.40 -11.81
CA ILE A 546 14.58 32.73 -10.86
C ILE A 546 15.46 31.48 -10.69
N PRO A 547 16.66 31.42 -11.29
CA PRO A 547 17.46 30.20 -11.31
C PRO A 547 18.17 29.89 -9.98
N SER A 548 18.27 30.88 -9.10
CA SER A 548 19.22 30.95 -7.98
C SER A 548 18.58 30.97 -6.59
N LEU A 549 17.25 31.09 -6.48
CA LEU A 549 16.56 31.25 -5.19
C LEU A 549 16.84 30.06 -4.25
N ASP A 550 17.55 30.33 -3.16
CA ASP A 550 17.97 29.37 -2.14
C ASP A 550 17.18 29.62 -0.82
N PRO A 551 16.95 28.59 0.03
CA PRO A 551 16.35 28.78 1.34
C PRO A 551 17.11 29.72 2.31
N SER A 552 18.32 30.16 1.98
CA SER A 552 19.03 31.19 2.74
C SER A 552 18.71 32.63 2.32
N ASP A 553 17.94 32.85 1.24
CA ASP A 553 17.63 34.17 0.69
C ASP A 553 16.50 34.88 1.46
N GLY A 554 16.86 35.91 2.23
CA GLY A 554 15.88 36.66 3.03
C GLY A 554 15.04 37.67 2.22
N SER A 555 15.65 38.38 1.27
CA SER A 555 14.95 39.48 0.58
C SER A 555 15.58 39.88 -0.74
N ALA A 556 14.74 40.10 -1.75
CA ALA A 556 15.11 40.63 -3.04
C ALA A 556 15.17 42.17 -3.03
N THR A 557 16.34 42.76 -3.31
CA THR A 557 16.50 44.20 -3.55
C THR A 557 16.08 44.55 -4.97
N VAL A 558 15.19 45.55 -5.07
CA VAL A 558 14.57 46.01 -6.31
C VAL A 558 15.39 47.12 -6.94
N SER A 559 15.71 46.99 -8.22
CA SER A 559 16.28 48.07 -9.04
C SER A 559 15.26 48.56 -10.07
N THR A 560 15.17 49.88 -10.28
CA THR A 560 14.34 50.51 -11.33
C THR A 560 15.01 51.78 -11.87
N ALA A 561 14.82 52.06 -13.17
CA ALA A 561 15.28 53.30 -13.81
C ALA A 561 14.23 54.42 -13.73
N ALA A 562 14.65 55.63 -14.14
CA ALA A 562 13.82 56.85 -14.26
C ALA A 562 13.03 57.25 -12.99
N GLY A 563 13.45 56.81 -11.80
CA GLY A 563 12.70 57.03 -10.55
C GLY A 563 11.34 56.32 -10.52
N SER A 564 11.14 55.35 -11.41
CA SER A 564 9.90 54.60 -11.54
C SER A 564 9.72 53.57 -10.43
N THR A 565 8.50 53.09 -10.26
CA THR A 565 8.14 52.02 -9.32
C THR A 565 7.57 50.82 -10.04
N VAL A 566 7.59 49.66 -9.41
CA VAL A 566 7.10 48.39 -9.97
C VAL A 566 6.22 47.63 -8.96
N GLY A 567 5.34 46.76 -9.46
CA GLY A 567 4.79 45.66 -8.66
C GLY A 567 5.56 44.39 -8.94
N ALA A 568 5.92 43.63 -7.90
CA ALA A 568 6.60 42.35 -8.05
C ALA A 568 5.84 41.29 -7.23
N GLU A 569 5.61 40.13 -7.84
CA GLU A 569 5.11 38.91 -7.21
C GLU A 569 6.17 37.82 -7.44
N VAL A 570 6.75 37.25 -6.38
CA VAL A 570 7.57 36.04 -6.48
C VAL A 570 6.67 34.86 -6.14
N ARG A 571 6.55 33.93 -7.07
CA ARG A 571 5.81 32.68 -6.94
C ARG A 571 6.77 31.55 -6.69
N LEU A 572 6.78 31.09 -5.45
CA LEU A 572 7.57 29.95 -5.01
C LEU A 572 6.67 28.95 -4.29
N LYS A 573 6.99 27.69 -4.49
CA LYS A 573 6.41 26.55 -3.82
C LYS A 573 7.52 25.86 -3.05
N GLU A 574 7.43 25.97 -1.74
CA GLU A 574 8.36 25.35 -0.82
C GLU A 574 8.24 23.85 -0.86
N VAL A 575 9.35 23.19 -0.57
CA VAL A 575 9.42 21.74 -0.50
C VAL A 575 10.24 21.32 0.71
N SER A 576 9.65 20.49 1.56
CA SER A 576 10.39 19.77 2.59
C SER A 576 10.54 18.29 2.22
N GLU A 577 11.74 17.79 2.49
CA GLU A 577 12.17 16.43 2.27
C GLU A 577 12.14 15.65 3.58
N THR A 578 12.04 14.33 3.50
CA THR A 578 12.26 13.45 4.65
C THR A 578 13.76 13.42 4.97
N ARG A 579 14.18 14.22 5.96
CA ARG A 579 15.55 14.19 6.51
C ARG A 579 15.55 13.65 7.93
N ASP A 580 16.58 12.87 8.23
CA ASP A 580 16.83 12.25 9.54
C ASP A 580 15.57 11.64 10.22
N PRO A 581 14.75 10.82 9.51
CA PRO A 581 13.54 10.25 10.09
C PRO A 581 13.89 9.27 11.22
N SER A 582 13.22 9.45 12.35
CA SER A 582 13.49 8.80 13.62
C SER A 582 12.18 8.30 14.25
N ILE A 583 12.14 7.01 14.59
CA ILE A 583 11.00 6.35 15.21
C ILE A 583 11.38 5.94 16.62
N SER A 584 10.58 6.35 17.62
CA SER A 584 10.81 6.02 19.02
C SER A 584 9.66 5.18 19.60
N VAL A 585 9.97 3.93 19.93
CA VAL A 585 9.03 2.92 20.44
C VAL A 585 9.29 2.71 21.93
N ASN A 586 8.34 3.12 22.78
CA ASN A 586 8.46 3.09 24.25
C ASN A 586 9.74 3.77 24.81
N GLY A 587 10.29 4.76 24.10
CA GLY A 587 11.51 5.46 24.47
C GLY A 587 12.81 4.83 23.94
N HIS A 588 12.73 3.74 23.19
CA HIS A 588 13.84 3.23 22.38
C HIS A 588 13.76 3.80 20.97
N THR A 589 14.83 4.45 20.51
CA THR A 589 14.85 5.17 19.23
C THR A 589 15.70 4.46 18.19
N THR A 590 15.18 4.40 16.97
CA THR A 590 15.87 3.96 15.75
C THR A 590 15.67 5.02 14.67
N SER A 591 16.66 5.21 13.79
CA SER A 591 16.66 6.33 12.85
C SER A 591 17.50 6.06 11.61
N TYR A 592 17.12 6.65 10.49
CA TYR A 592 17.99 6.82 9.32
C TYR A 592 18.69 8.20 9.39
N THR A 593 19.90 8.31 8.86
CA THR A 593 20.64 9.59 8.80
C THR A 593 20.89 9.98 7.35
N GLY A 594 20.49 11.20 7.00
CA GLY A 594 20.46 11.73 5.64
C GLY A 594 19.04 11.95 5.11
N THR A 595 18.96 12.27 3.82
CA THR A 595 17.70 12.48 3.10
C THR A 595 17.19 11.16 2.49
N LEU A 596 15.88 10.92 2.55
CA LEU A 596 15.18 9.93 1.73
C LEU A 596 14.47 10.64 0.57
N SER A 597 14.65 10.12 -0.64
CA SER A 597 13.95 10.58 -1.84
C SER A 597 12.46 10.22 -1.79
N ASP A 598 11.63 10.91 -2.56
CA ASP A 598 10.19 10.60 -2.63
C ASP A 598 9.93 9.14 -3.05
N GLY A 599 9.24 8.37 -2.20
CA GLY A 599 9.01 6.93 -2.40
C GLY A 599 10.22 6.01 -2.13
N GLU A 600 11.36 6.53 -1.65
CA GLU A 600 12.51 5.72 -1.24
C GLU A 600 12.28 5.14 0.16
N THR A 601 12.22 3.82 0.26
CA THR A 601 11.99 3.10 1.53
C THR A 601 13.29 2.54 2.11
N VAL A 602 13.52 2.77 3.41
CA VAL A 602 14.61 2.19 4.21
C VAL A 602 14.03 1.49 5.43
N ALA A 603 14.47 0.25 5.66
CA ALA A 603 14.23 -0.47 6.91
C ALA A 603 15.16 0.05 8.00
N LEU A 604 14.62 0.33 9.18
CA LEU A 604 15.36 0.75 10.36
C LEU A 604 15.71 -0.47 11.24
N ASP A 605 16.77 -0.37 12.04
CA ASP A 605 17.09 -1.40 13.02
C ASP A 605 15.94 -1.55 14.02
N THR A 606 15.55 -2.79 14.33
CA THR A 606 14.48 -3.12 15.28
C THR A 606 14.96 -4.05 16.38
N ASN A 607 14.26 -4.08 17.51
CA ASN A 607 14.48 -5.05 18.57
C ASN A 607 13.18 -5.32 19.33
N THR A 608 12.76 -6.58 19.38
CA THR A 608 11.49 -6.99 20.01
C THR A 608 11.43 -6.65 21.50
N SER A 609 12.57 -6.42 22.16
CA SER A 609 12.61 -5.93 23.55
C SER A 609 12.12 -4.50 23.74
N TRP A 610 11.89 -3.72 22.67
CA TRP A 610 11.28 -2.39 22.75
C TRP A 610 9.77 -2.49 22.95
N ILE A 611 9.18 -3.66 22.70
CA ILE A 611 7.75 -3.92 22.76
C ILE A 611 7.37 -4.42 24.17
N GLN A 612 6.33 -3.84 24.78
CA GLN A 612 5.87 -4.15 26.13
C GLN A 612 4.42 -4.65 26.17
N SER A 613 4.07 -5.40 27.21
CA SER A 613 2.68 -5.80 27.45
C SER A 613 1.88 -4.60 27.96
N GLY A 614 0.67 -4.42 27.43
CA GLY A 614 -0.13 -3.21 27.59
C GLY A 614 0.07 -2.25 26.43
N GLU A 615 0.06 -0.95 26.74
CA GLU A 615 0.13 0.13 25.75
C GLU A 615 1.57 0.39 25.29
N ASN A 616 1.75 0.52 23.99
CA ASN A 616 3.02 0.79 23.32
C ASN A 616 2.89 2.11 22.58
N GLN A 617 3.82 3.04 22.79
CA GLN A 617 3.81 4.36 22.17
C GLN A 617 4.89 4.44 21.09
N ILE A 618 4.47 4.71 19.86
CA ILE A 618 5.33 4.92 18.69
C ILE A 618 5.29 6.42 18.39
N ASN A 619 6.42 7.11 18.53
CA ASN A 619 6.55 8.54 18.24
C ASN A 619 7.38 8.73 16.98
N VAL A 620 6.92 9.60 16.09
CA VAL A 620 7.59 9.92 14.83
C VAL A 620 8.27 11.29 14.96
N THR A 621 9.52 11.37 14.53
CA THR A 621 10.27 12.62 14.40
C THR A 621 10.89 12.67 13.01
N VAL A 622 10.69 13.78 12.30
CA VAL A 622 11.21 13.98 10.93
C VAL A 622 11.73 15.40 10.81
N GLY A 623 12.90 15.55 10.19
CA GLY A 623 13.60 16.80 10.01
C GLY A 623 14.90 16.85 10.83
N ASP A 624 15.93 17.42 10.21
CA ASP A 624 17.25 17.73 10.81
C ASP A 624 17.23 18.98 11.72
N GLY A 625 16.09 19.67 11.78
CA GLY A 625 15.91 20.93 12.50
C GLY A 625 16.39 22.17 11.76
N SER A 626 16.73 22.07 10.46
CA SER A 626 17.13 23.24 9.65
C SER A 626 15.95 24.13 9.26
N LEU A 627 14.74 23.58 9.20
CA LEU A 627 13.55 24.28 8.74
C LEU A 627 13.00 25.29 9.76
N SER A 628 12.49 26.39 9.22
CA SER A 628 11.70 27.37 9.95
C SER A 628 10.30 26.81 10.30
N ALA A 629 9.59 27.47 11.22
CA ALA A 629 8.21 27.11 11.58
C ALA A 629 7.18 27.43 10.48
N ASP A 630 7.57 28.17 9.45
CA ASP A 630 6.76 28.52 8.27
C ASP A 630 6.84 27.44 7.17
N ALA A 631 7.86 26.57 7.23
CA ALA A 631 8.09 25.55 6.22
C ALA A 631 6.99 24.48 6.24
N PRO A 632 6.63 23.88 5.08
CA PRO A 632 5.75 22.72 5.04
C PRO A 632 6.28 21.62 5.96
N THR A 633 5.48 21.18 6.93
CA THR A 633 5.90 20.26 8.00
C THR A 633 6.49 18.97 7.41
N PRO A 634 7.74 18.58 7.74
CA PRO A 634 8.35 17.33 7.28
C PRO A 634 7.52 16.10 7.63
N ALA A 635 7.55 15.12 6.75
CA ALA A 635 6.81 13.88 6.88
C ALA A 635 7.62 12.69 6.38
N THR A 636 7.19 11.49 6.74
CA THR A 636 7.71 10.21 6.23
C THR A 636 6.55 9.24 6.10
N GLY A 637 6.53 8.39 5.08
CA GLY A 637 5.74 7.17 5.15
C GLY A 637 6.27 6.32 6.32
N LEU A 638 5.38 5.82 7.16
CA LEU A 638 5.70 4.85 8.22
C LEU A 638 4.95 3.56 7.92
N ASP A 639 5.68 2.46 7.91
CA ASP A 639 5.15 1.09 7.98
C ASP A 639 5.86 0.40 9.15
N TYR A 640 5.18 0.38 10.29
CA TYR A 640 5.59 -0.34 11.51
C TYR A 640 4.78 -1.62 11.58
N SER A 641 5.42 -2.77 11.81
CA SER A 641 4.70 -4.02 12.07
C SER A 641 5.45 -4.97 13.00
N HIS A 642 4.73 -5.78 13.77
CA HIS A 642 5.27 -6.96 14.46
C HIS A 642 4.19 -7.99 14.71
N ASP A 643 4.55 -9.25 14.93
CA ASP A 643 3.59 -10.26 15.33
C ASP A 643 3.24 -10.18 16.83
N ALA A 644 2.05 -10.65 17.18
CA ALA A 644 1.60 -10.84 18.55
C ALA A 644 0.68 -12.07 18.65
N LYS A 645 1.01 -13.02 19.54
CA LYS A 645 0.13 -14.16 19.83
C LYS A 645 -0.95 -13.79 20.83
N SER A 646 -2.21 -13.86 20.42
CA SER A 646 -3.34 -13.67 21.32
C SER A 646 -3.77 -15.02 21.93
N SER A 647 -3.64 -15.19 23.26
CA SER A 647 -4.01 -16.44 23.93
C SER A 647 -5.51 -16.48 24.24
N TYR A 648 -6.24 -17.38 23.56
CA TYR A 648 -7.67 -17.60 23.78
C TYR A 648 -7.90 -18.58 24.95
N SER A 649 -9.02 -18.43 25.64
CA SER A 649 -9.56 -19.49 26.51
C SER A 649 -10.68 -20.22 25.77
N VAL A 650 -10.45 -21.50 25.46
CA VAL A 650 -11.42 -22.39 24.80
C VAL A 650 -11.89 -23.41 25.83
N ASN A 651 -13.14 -23.30 26.25
CA ASN A 651 -13.81 -24.31 27.06
C ASN A 651 -14.49 -25.30 26.10
N TYR A 652 -13.88 -26.45 25.90
CA TYR A 652 -14.44 -27.55 25.11
C TYR A 652 -15.12 -28.58 26.01
N SER A 653 -16.30 -29.04 25.62
CA SER A 653 -16.91 -30.24 26.20
C SER A 653 -17.69 -31.01 25.14
N ALA A 654 -17.47 -32.30 25.02
CA ALA A 654 -18.12 -33.13 24.01
C ALA A 654 -18.71 -34.42 24.60
N GLU A 655 -19.80 -34.83 23.97
CA GLU A 655 -20.47 -36.11 24.10
C GLU A 655 -20.43 -36.78 22.70
N ALA A 656 -20.87 -38.03 22.57
CA ALA A 656 -20.70 -38.78 21.32
C ALA A 656 -21.55 -38.25 20.15
N LEU A 657 -22.70 -37.64 20.41
CA LEU A 657 -23.62 -37.09 19.39
C LEU A 657 -23.75 -35.55 19.45
N THR A 658 -23.17 -34.93 20.46
CA THR A 658 -23.40 -33.53 20.86
C THR A 658 -22.09 -32.90 21.28
N VAL A 659 -21.84 -31.66 20.88
CA VAL A 659 -20.63 -30.93 21.28
C VAL A 659 -20.97 -29.52 21.71
N ARG A 660 -20.34 -29.04 22.78
CA ARG A 660 -20.49 -27.69 23.31
C ARG A 660 -19.15 -26.98 23.33
N TYR A 661 -19.05 -25.89 22.59
CA TYR A 661 -17.89 -25.01 22.57
C TYR A 661 -18.19 -23.73 23.34
N GLY A 662 -17.20 -23.17 24.03
CA GLY A 662 -17.25 -21.84 24.62
C GLY A 662 -15.92 -21.11 24.43
N VAL A 663 -15.93 -19.99 23.71
CA VAL A 663 -14.74 -19.16 23.46
C VAL A 663 -14.94 -17.77 24.04
N GLY A 664 -13.92 -17.22 24.71
CA GLY A 664 -13.94 -15.85 25.23
C GLY A 664 -12.81 -15.00 24.67
N LYS A 665 -13.14 -13.77 24.24
CA LYS A 665 -12.19 -12.74 23.82
C LYS A 665 -12.53 -11.41 24.50
N SER A 666 -11.50 -10.75 25.04
CA SER A 666 -11.58 -9.39 25.56
C SER A 666 -11.01 -8.41 24.54
N TYR A 667 -11.62 -7.25 24.39
CA TYR A 667 -11.28 -6.23 23.40
C TYR A 667 -10.74 -4.99 24.12
N THR A 668 -9.61 -4.47 23.65
CA THR A 668 -8.89 -3.33 24.26
C THR A 668 -9.09 -2.00 23.51
N SER A 669 -9.82 -2.04 22.39
CA SER A 669 -10.25 -0.89 21.58
C SER A 669 -11.71 -1.08 21.14
N ASP A 670 -12.35 0.00 20.67
CA ASP A 670 -13.61 -0.11 19.95
C ASP A 670 -13.37 -0.77 18.59
N GLN A 671 -14.25 -1.69 18.16
CA GLN A 671 -14.17 -2.38 16.87
C GLN A 671 -15.58 -2.64 16.30
N SER A 672 -15.75 -2.56 14.98
CA SER A 672 -17.01 -2.81 14.27
C SER A 672 -16.88 -3.98 13.30
N GLY A 673 -17.96 -4.75 13.08
CA GLY A 673 -17.95 -5.90 12.17
C GLY A 673 -17.11 -7.07 12.70
N VAL A 674 -17.05 -7.23 14.02
CA VAL A 674 -16.25 -8.25 14.69
C VAL A 674 -16.84 -9.63 14.43
N SER A 675 -16.03 -10.54 13.89
CA SER A 675 -16.37 -11.96 13.79
C SER A 675 -15.50 -12.81 14.73
N MET A 676 -16.06 -13.92 15.19
CA MET A 676 -15.35 -14.93 15.98
C MET A 676 -15.45 -16.28 15.27
N THR A 677 -14.29 -16.88 15.00
CA THR A 677 -14.15 -18.22 14.43
C THR A 677 -13.87 -19.23 15.54
N ILE A 678 -14.55 -20.38 15.52
CA ILE A 678 -14.38 -21.50 16.44
C ILE A 678 -14.09 -22.75 15.60
N PRO A 679 -12.84 -23.25 15.54
CA PRO A 679 -12.53 -24.49 14.85
C PRO A 679 -13.07 -25.69 15.63
N PHE A 680 -13.50 -26.73 14.92
CA PHE A 680 -14.03 -27.95 15.52
C PHE A 680 -13.08 -29.15 15.35
N ASP A 681 -12.74 -29.78 16.46
CA ASP A 681 -11.90 -30.98 16.58
C ASP A 681 -12.44 -32.21 15.81
N ASN A 682 -13.73 -32.21 15.47
CA ASN A 682 -14.40 -33.27 14.73
C ASN A 682 -15.57 -32.69 13.92
N THR A 683 -16.02 -33.39 12.87
CA THR A 683 -17.13 -32.95 12.01
C THR A 683 -18.39 -32.61 12.81
N VAL A 684 -18.91 -31.41 12.62
CA VAL A 684 -20.20 -30.95 13.16
C VAL A 684 -21.11 -30.60 12.00
N TYR A 685 -22.25 -31.28 11.91
CA TYR A 685 -23.16 -31.16 10.76
C TYR A 685 -24.13 -30.00 10.88
N GLU A 686 -24.49 -29.61 12.10
CA GLU A 686 -25.50 -28.57 12.36
C GLU A 686 -25.21 -27.84 13.68
N MET A 687 -25.47 -26.53 13.72
CA MET A 687 -25.56 -25.76 14.97
C MET A 687 -27.00 -25.73 15.47
N ARG A 688 -27.26 -26.26 16.67
CA ARG A 688 -28.59 -26.20 17.30
C ARG A 688 -28.84 -24.86 17.96
N ASP A 689 -27.81 -24.30 18.59
CA ASP A 689 -27.81 -22.94 19.08
C ASP A 689 -26.39 -22.35 19.02
N VAL A 690 -26.35 -21.03 18.83
CA VAL A 690 -25.17 -20.19 19.02
C VAL A 690 -25.62 -18.99 19.85
N GLU A 691 -24.96 -18.75 20.99
CA GLU A 691 -25.28 -17.66 21.89
C GLU A 691 -24.04 -16.84 22.19
N LYS A 692 -24.20 -15.53 22.29
CA LYS A 692 -23.16 -14.59 22.77
C LYS A 692 -23.57 -13.93 24.07
N ARG A 693 -22.58 -13.45 24.83
CA ARG A 693 -22.76 -12.50 25.93
C ARG A 693 -21.59 -11.54 25.99
N VAL A 694 -21.83 -10.33 26.48
CA VAL A 694 -20.82 -9.29 26.69
C VAL A 694 -20.70 -8.99 28.19
N ASN A 695 -19.49 -8.80 28.69
CA ASN A 695 -19.18 -8.39 30.07
C ASN A 695 -19.84 -9.24 31.18
N GLY A 696 -20.04 -10.53 30.92
CA GLY A 696 -20.65 -11.46 31.87
C GLY A 696 -22.18 -11.34 32.00
N GLY A 697 -22.84 -10.54 31.16
CA GLY A 697 -24.29 -10.45 31.07
C GLY A 697 -24.98 -11.76 30.63
N SER A 698 -26.30 -11.71 30.50
CA SER A 698 -27.12 -12.83 30.00
C SER A 698 -26.65 -13.30 28.62
N TRP A 699 -26.76 -14.61 28.39
CA TRP A 699 -26.62 -15.17 27.05
C TRP A 699 -27.80 -14.73 26.17
N THR A 700 -27.49 -14.38 24.93
CA THR A 700 -28.44 -13.98 23.88
C THR A 700 -28.13 -14.76 22.61
N ALA A 701 -29.15 -15.29 21.95
CA ALA A 701 -28.98 -15.99 20.68
C ALA A 701 -28.33 -15.09 19.61
N VAL A 702 -27.44 -15.68 18.82
CA VAL A 702 -26.97 -15.10 17.55
C VAL A 702 -27.98 -15.49 16.48
N ASP A 703 -28.34 -14.55 15.59
CA ASP A 703 -29.26 -14.83 14.49
C ASP A 703 -28.65 -15.87 13.53
N PRO A 704 -29.41 -16.87 13.03
CA PRO A 704 -28.92 -17.84 12.05
C PRO A 704 -28.37 -17.26 10.75
N MET A 705 -28.72 -16.03 10.37
CA MET A 705 -28.08 -15.33 9.23
C MET A 705 -26.68 -14.81 9.57
N ASN A 706 -26.37 -14.66 10.86
CA ASN A 706 -25.13 -14.09 11.39
C ASN A 706 -24.16 -15.18 11.90
N TYR A 707 -24.37 -16.45 11.58
CA TYR A 707 -23.35 -17.48 11.77
C TYR A 707 -23.42 -18.58 10.69
N ARG A 708 -22.30 -19.25 10.44
CA ARG A 708 -22.21 -20.37 9.49
C ARG A 708 -21.13 -21.36 9.89
N ILE A 709 -21.28 -22.62 9.48
CA ILE A 709 -20.18 -23.60 9.47
C ILE A 709 -19.44 -23.45 8.13
N THR A 710 -18.12 -23.46 8.12
CA THR A 710 -17.27 -23.44 6.92
C THR A 710 -17.00 -24.85 6.39
N ASP A 711 -16.58 -24.96 5.12
CA ASP A 711 -16.12 -26.24 4.55
C ASP A 711 -14.89 -26.82 5.28
N ALA A 712 -14.16 -25.97 6.02
CA ALA A 712 -13.07 -26.35 6.92
C ALA A 712 -13.54 -26.84 8.30
N ASN A 713 -14.87 -27.01 8.51
CA ASN A 713 -15.49 -27.45 9.76
C ASN A 713 -15.22 -26.47 10.93
N GLU A 714 -15.40 -25.18 10.67
CA GLU A 714 -15.29 -24.10 11.67
C GLU A 714 -16.60 -23.31 11.76
N LEU A 715 -17.02 -22.91 12.95
CA LEU A 715 -18.11 -21.93 13.11
C LEU A 715 -17.57 -20.52 13.03
N VAL A 716 -18.05 -19.74 12.06
CA VAL A 716 -17.84 -18.29 11.96
C VAL A 716 -19.12 -17.60 12.42
N ALA A 717 -19.05 -16.78 13.47
CA ALA A 717 -20.18 -16.02 14.01
C ALA A 717 -19.88 -14.51 13.98
N ASP A 718 -20.81 -13.70 13.47
CA ASP A 718 -20.77 -12.25 13.51
C ASP A 718 -21.31 -11.72 14.85
N ILE A 719 -20.47 -10.95 15.52
CA ILE A 719 -20.69 -10.38 16.83
C ILE A 719 -21.24 -8.95 16.73
N GLY A 720 -21.00 -8.26 15.60
CA GLY A 720 -21.30 -6.85 15.41
C GLY A 720 -20.22 -5.94 15.99
N SER A 721 -20.60 -4.81 16.59
CA SER A 721 -19.65 -3.89 17.23
C SER A 721 -19.40 -4.24 18.69
N VAL A 722 -18.18 -3.97 19.16
CA VAL A 722 -17.72 -4.13 20.54
C VAL A 722 -16.98 -2.87 21.00
N SER A 723 -17.01 -2.58 22.29
CA SER A 723 -16.36 -1.41 22.89
C SER A 723 -15.07 -1.76 23.64
N LYS A 724 -14.20 -0.77 23.85
CA LYS A 724 -12.99 -0.87 24.67
C LYS A 724 -13.33 -1.37 26.08
N GLY A 725 -12.72 -2.51 26.45
CA GLY A 725 -12.94 -3.22 27.72
C GLY A 725 -13.95 -4.36 27.63
N ASP A 726 -14.69 -4.49 26.52
CA ASP A 726 -15.69 -5.54 26.39
C ASP A 726 -15.07 -6.94 26.36
N THR A 727 -15.65 -7.85 27.14
CA THR A 727 -15.37 -9.29 27.06
C THR A 727 -16.55 -10.01 26.45
N VAL A 728 -16.42 -10.37 25.17
CA VAL A 728 -17.40 -11.20 24.48
C VAL A 728 -17.09 -12.66 24.74
N LYS A 729 -18.11 -13.43 25.10
CA LYS A 729 -18.05 -14.90 25.10
C LYS A 729 -19.11 -15.43 24.16
N VAL A 730 -18.71 -16.36 23.28
CA VAL A 730 -19.60 -17.11 22.40
C VAL A 730 -19.64 -18.54 22.90
N ARG A 731 -20.82 -19.15 22.89
CA ARG A 731 -20.99 -20.61 23.03
C ARG A 731 -21.82 -21.15 21.89
N ALA A 732 -21.56 -22.40 21.52
CA ALA A 732 -22.28 -23.08 20.44
C ALA A 732 -22.53 -24.54 20.81
N ASN A 733 -23.75 -25.02 20.59
CA ASN A 733 -24.14 -26.40 20.76
C ASN A 733 -24.35 -27.05 19.39
N GLY A 734 -23.42 -27.92 18.99
CA GLY A 734 -23.40 -28.60 17.69
C GLY A 734 -23.88 -30.05 17.71
N SER A 735 -24.44 -30.50 16.60
CA SER A 735 -24.81 -31.90 16.33
C SER A 735 -23.71 -32.65 15.57
N ARG A 736 -23.28 -33.81 16.08
CA ARG A 736 -22.29 -34.69 15.40
C ARG A 736 -22.94 -35.78 14.53
N VAL A 737 -24.24 -35.70 14.35
CA VAL A 737 -25.06 -36.56 13.49
C VAL A 737 -25.94 -35.67 12.63
N GLU A 738 -25.99 -35.95 11.32
CA GLU A 738 -26.94 -35.34 10.37
C GLU A 738 -28.18 -36.23 10.28
N THR A 739 -29.36 -35.61 10.22
CA THR A 739 -30.65 -36.29 10.07
C THR A 739 -31.23 -36.03 8.69
N SER A 740 -31.59 -37.08 7.95
CA SER A 740 -32.31 -36.96 6.69
C SER A 740 -33.68 -37.63 6.77
N ASN A 741 -34.71 -36.96 6.27
CA ASN A 741 -36.12 -37.38 6.32
C ASN A 741 -36.66 -37.77 7.72
N MET A 742 -35.99 -37.35 8.80
CA MET A 742 -36.41 -37.55 10.19
C MET A 742 -35.96 -36.41 11.11
N SER A 743 -36.58 -36.32 12.28
CA SER A 743 -36.13 -35.50 13.42
C SER A 743 -35.96 -36.39 14.65
N ILE A 744 -34.96 -36.10 15.48
CA ILE A 744 -34.64 -36.88 16.68
C ILE A 744 -34.37 -35.99 17.90
N THR A 745 -34.69 -36.53 19.07
CA THR A 745 -34.26 -35.99 20.35
C THR A 745 -33.32 -36.98 21.04
N VAL A 746 -32.16 -36.51 21.47
CA VAL A 746 -31.18 -37.33 22.20
C VAL A 746 -31.54 -37.34 23.68
N GLU A 747 -32.28 -38.38 24.11
CA GLU A 747 -32.68 -38.53 25.53
C GLU A 747 -31.49 -38.78 26.46
N ARG A 748 -30.43 -39.45 25.98
CA ARG A 748 -29.23 -39.75 26.76
C ARG A 748 -28.02 -39.88 25.85
N ALA A 749 -27.10 -38.93 25.93
CA ALA A 749 -25.83 -38.99 25.20
C ALA A 749 -24.81 -39.90 25.89
N THR A 750 -23.88 -40.45 25.12
CA THR A 750 -22.67 -41.12 25.62
C THR A 750 -21.58 -40.08 25.92
N ALA A 751 -20.93 -40.13 27.07
CA ALA A 751 -19.79 -39.25 27.38
C ALA A 751 -18.56 -39.56 26.50
N LYS A 752 -17.71 -38.56 26.20
CA LYS A 752 -16.46 -38.72 25.44
C LYS A 752 -15.59 -39.85 26.04
N GLY A 753 -14.84 -40.54 25.18
CA GLY A 753 -14.00 -41.70 25.55
C GLY A 753 -14.76 -43.02 25.77
N ASN A 754 -16.07 -42.97 26.02
CA ASN A 754 -16.87 -44.20 26.13
C ASN A 754 -17.35 -44.68 24.76
N LYS A 755 -17.43 -46.01 24.61
CA LYS A 755 -18.02 -46.66 23.43
C LYS A 755 -19.45 -46.16 23.20
N LEU A 756 -19.78 -45.81 21.95
CA LEU A 756 -21.10 -45.29 21.55
C LEU A 756 -22.25 -46.15 22.09
N ASP A 757 -23.15 -45.52 22.83
CA ASP A 757 -24.33 -46.09 23.48
C ASP A 757 -25.35 -44.99 23.83
N SER A 758 -25.77 -44.20 22.84
CA SER A 758 -26.72 -43.09 23.06
C SER A 758 -28.17 -43.60 22.99
N LYS A 759 -29.11 -43.03 23.75
CA LYS A 759 -30.56 -43.27 23.59
C LYS A 759 -31.20 -42.09 22.86
N LEU A 760 -32.06 -42.38 21.90
CA LEU A 760 -32.75 -41.40 21.08
C LEU A 760 -34.26 -41.69 21.01
N SER A 761 -35.06 -40.64 20.86
CA SER A 761 -36.45 -40.68 20.43
C SER A 761 -36.58 -40.10 19.01
N ILE A 762 -37.51 -40.61 18.23
CA ILE A 762 -37.84 -40.16 16.88
C ILE A 762 -39.03 -39.21 16.99
N ASP A 763 -38.83 -37.94 16.66
CA ASP A 763 -39.87 -36.92 16.78
C ASP A 763 -40.75 -36.88 15.52
N SER A 764 -40.14 -37.10 14.35
CA SER A 764 -40.81 -37.29 13.07
C SER A 764 -39.96 -38.16 12.13
N ILE A 765 -40.59 -38.84 11.17
CA ILE A 765 -39.92 -39.72 10.21
C ILE A 765 -40.73 -39.83 8.92
N SER A 766 -40.06 -40.06 7.79
CA SER A 766 -40.61 -40.26 6.44
C SER A 766 -39.84 -41.36 5.70
N GLU A 767 -40.25 -41.71 4.48
CA GLU A 767 -39.55 -42.72 3.67
C GLU A 767 -38.07 -42.36 3.46
N ASN A 768 -37.20 -43.37 3.43
CA ASN A 768 -35.74 -43.23 3.28
C ASN A 768 -35.10 -42.31 4.34
N ALA A 769 -35.54 -42.41 5.58
CA ALA A 769 -34.94 -41.73 6.72
C ALA A 769 -33.66 -42.40 7.23
N TYR A 770 -32.65 -41.58 7.51
CA TYR A 770 -31.38 -42.04 8.06
C TYR A 770 -30.72 -41.03 9.00
N LEU A 771 -29.84 -41.57 9.87
CA LEU A 771 -28.88 -40.83 10.67
C LEU A 771 -27.48 -41.00 10.07
N ARG A 772 -26.84 -39.91 9.65
CA ARG A 772 -25.50 -39.93 9.08
C ARG A 772 -24.43 -39.62 10.11
N PHE A 773 -23.39 -40.44 10.11
CA PHE A 773 -22.22 -40.35 10.96
C PHE A 773 -20.97 -40.03 10.15
N ALA A 774 -20.13 -39.15 10.70
CA ALA A 774 -18.87 -38.75 10.08
C ALA A 774 -17.88 -39.91 9.92
N SER A 775 -16.96 -39.78 8.97
CA SER A 775 -15.87 -40.75 8.72
C SER A 775 -14.74 -40.73 9.77
N SER A 776 -14.83 -39.88 10.80
CA SER A 776 -13.84 -39.68 11.86
C SER A 776 -14.34 -40.07 13.26
N GLY A 777 -13.43 -40.63 14.08
CA GLY A 777 -13.73 -41.05 15.46
C GLY A 777 -14.34 -42.45 15.58
N GLU A 778 -15.17 -42.67 16.62
CA GLU A 778 -15.79 -43.96 16.94
C GLU A 778 -16.72 -44.49 15.83
N SER A 779 -17.21 -43.63 14.95
CA SER A 779 -17.97 -43.98 13.73
C SER A 779 -17.11 -44.62 12.62
N LYS A 780 -15.82 -44.89 12.85
CA LYS A 780 -15.08 -45.90 12.07
C LYS A 780 -15.55 -47.33 12.36
N ARG A 781 -16.21 -47.57 13.49
CA ARG A 781 -16.85 -48.84 13.83
C ARG A 781 -18.25 -48.91 13.20
N ILE A 782 -18.67 -50.08 12.74
CA ILE A 782 -20.02 -50.30 12.20
C ILE A 782 -21.06 -49.91 13.27
N VAL A 783 -21.88 -48.92 12.93
CA VAL A 783 -22.95 -48.37 13.77
C VAL A 783 -24.23 -49.16 13.54
N TYR A 784 -24.97 -49.46 14.61
CA TYR A 784 -26.23 -50.20 14.51
C TYR A 784 -27.23 -49.78 15.61
N PRO A 785 -28.55 -49.96 15.38
CA PRO A 785 -29.58 -49.70 16.38
C PRO A 785 -29.76 -50.90 17.30
N VAL A 786 -30.19 -50.66 18.54
CA VAL A 786 -30.61 -51.69 19.51
C VAL A 786 -31.75 -51.19 20.39
N ASN A 787 -32.50 -52.13 20.97
CA ASN A 787 -33.61 -51.86 21.89
C ASN A 787 -34.66 -50.91 21.27
N GLU A 788 -34.95 -51.12 19.99
CA GLU A 788 -36.02 -50.50 19.23
C GLU A 788 -37.38 -50.75 19.89
N SER A 789 -38.19 -49.71 20.04
CA SER A 789 -39.50 -49.80 20.71
C SER A 789 -40.65 -50.24 19.78
N TRP A 790 -40.35 -50.91 18.67
CA TRP A 790 -41.32 -51.32 17.65
C TRP A 790 -41.06 -52.74 17.16
N ASP A 791 -42.13 -53.46 16.78
CA ASP A 791 -42.12 -54.90 16.46
C ASP A 791 -41.61 -55.21 15.03
N SER A 792 -40.49 -54.60 14.63
CA SER A 792 -39.74 -54.93 13.40
C SER A 792 -38.39 -54.21 13.37
N ALA A 793 -37.36 -54.80 14.01
CA ALA A 793 -35.99 -54.31 13.94
C ALA A 793 -35.38 -54.65 12.56
N ASP A 794 -35.37 -53.68 11.66
CA ASP A 794 -34.91 -53.77 10.27
C ASP A 794 -33.84 -52.73 9.91
N GLY A 795 -33.26 -52.07 10.91
CA GLY A 795 -32.24 -51.03 10.72
C GLY A 795 -30.93 -51.56 10.16
N TYR A 796 -30.35 -50.80 9.22
CA TYR A 796 -29.09 -51.11 8.54
C TYR A 796 -28.27 -49.83 8.34
N ALA A 797 -26.94 -49.96 8.32
CA ALA A 797 -26.03 -48.88 7.99
C ALA A 797 -25.48 -49.09 6.57
N THR A 798 -25.66 -48.11 5.69
CA THR A 798 -24.95 -48.03 4.42
C THR A 798 -23.61 -47.34 4.66
N ILE A 799 -22.52 -48.02 4.33
CA ILE A 799 -21.15 -47.57 4.61
C ILE A 799 -20.45 -47.27 3.30
N GLN A 800 -20.06 -46.02 3.08
CA GLN A 800 -19.40 -45.57 1.85
C GLN A 800 -17.89 -45.85 1.89
N SER A 801 -17.24 -45.91 0.72
CA SER A 801 -15.78 -46.05 0.59
C SER A 801 -14.94 -45.01 1.36
N ASN A 802 -15.48 -43.81 1.63
CA ASN A 802 -14.83 -42.80 2.47
C ASN A 802 -14.98 -43.04 4.00
N GLY A 803 -15.70 -44.08 4.41
CA GLY A 803 -15.98 -44.44 5.80
C GLY A 803 -17.17 -43.71 6.46
N GLN A 804 -17.91 -42.88 5.71
CA GLN A 804 -19.18 -42.30 6.16
C GLN A 804 -20.24 -43.40 6.29
N GLN A 805 -21.10 -43.31 7.32
CA GLN A 805 -22.17 -44.29 7.54
C GLN A 805 -23.53 -43.62 7.65
N ASP A 806 -24.50 -44.11 6.87
CA ASP A 806 -25.90 -43.66 6.90
C ASP A 806 -26.76 -44.79 7.50
N LEU A 807 -27.22 -44.63 8.75
CA LEU A 807 -28.04 -45.58 9.48
C LEU A 807 -29.53 -45.38 9.14
N PHE A 808 -30.08 -46.26 8.32
CA PHE A 808 -31.50 -46.28 7.94
C PHE A 808 -32.36 -47.01 8.97
N LEU A 809 -33.60 -46.55 9.16
CA LEU A 809 -34.57 -47.08 10.12
C LEU A 809 -35.96 -47.28 9.45
N PRO A 810 -36.12 -48.25 8.52
CA PRO A 810 -37.27 -48.27 7.62
C PRO A 810 -38.63 -48.49 8.30
N SER A 811 -38.69 -49.36 9.32
CA SER A 811 -39.95 -49.65 10.04
C SER A 811 -40.22 -48.76 11.26
N ALA A 812 -39.40 -47.74 11.51
CA ALA A 812 -39.49 -46.97 12.75
C ALA A 812 -40.67 -45.97 12.74
N PRO A 813 -41.51 -45.94 13.80
CA PRO A 813 -42.61 -44.98 13.91
C PRO A 813 -42.17 -43.65 14.56
N ALA A 814 -42.88 -42.58 14.25
CA ALA A 814 -42.79 -41.34 15.04
C ALA A 814 -43.22 -41.60 16.50
N GLY A 815 -42.48 -41.06 17.46
CA GLY A 815 -42.55 -41.40 18.89
C GLY A 815 -41.79 -42.67 19.29
N GLY A 816 -41.19 -43.40 18.33
CA GLY A 816 -40.35 -44.56 18.61
C GLY A 816 -39.06 -44.18 19.34
N THR A 817 -38.53 -45.09 20.16
CA THR A 817 -37.24 -44.91 20.85
C THR A 817 -36.30 -46.09 20.61
N PHE A 818 -35.01 -45.82 20.60
CA PHE A 818 -33.95 -46.81 20.36
C PHE A 818 -32.63 -46.35 20.99
N ARG A 819 -31.62 -47.22 20.98
CA ARG A 819 -30.23 -46.88 21.27
C ARG A 819 -29.37 -47.11 20.05
N ILE A 820 -28.25 -46.40 19.96
CA ILE A 820 -27.26 -46.57 18.90
C ILE A 820 -25.95 -47.05 19.53
N GLN A 821 -25.40 -48.14 18.99
CA GLN A 821 -24.18 -48.78 19.46
C GLN A 821 -23.24 -49.11 18.29
N THR A 822 -22.02 -49.56 18.62
CA THR A 822 -21.01 -50.01 17.65
C THR A 822 -20.54 -51.45 17.90
N ILE A 823 -20.19 -52.19 16.85
CA ILE A 823 -19.42 -53.44 16.97
C ILE A 823 -17.93 -53.16 16.71
N PRO A 824 -16.97 -53.94 17.24
CA PRO A 824 -15.54 -53.70 17.06
C PRO A 824 -15.00 -54.01 15.65
N VAL A 825 -15.80 -53.76 14.60
CA VAL A 825 -15.45 -54.00 13.19
C VAL A 825 -15.60 -52.68 12.42
N LYS A 826 -14.63 -52.36 11.57
CA LYS A 826 -14.70 -51.31 10.54
C LYS A 826 -14.97 -51.97 9.19
N ALA A 827 -15.91 -51.45 8.41
CA ALA A 827 -16.06 -51.80 6.99
C ALA A 827 -15.46 -50.70 6.12
N THR A 828 -14.89 -51.04 4.97
CA THR A 828 -14.37 -50.07 3.99
C THR A 828 -14.47 -50.67 2.59
N PRO A 829 -15.51 -50.31 1.83
CA PRO A 829 -15.58 -50.64 0.41
C PRO A 829 -14.45 -49.99 -0.36
N ASN A 830 -13.82 -50.72 -1.28
CA ASN A 830 -12.77 -50.16 -2.14
C ASN A 830 -13.34 -49.16 -3.17
N GLN A 831 -14.59 -49.39 -3.58
CA GLN A 831 -15.43 -48.53 -4.43
C GLN A 831 -16.87 -48.65 -3.91
N GLY A 832 -17.75 -47.73 -4.33
CA GLY A 832 -19.17 -47.78 -3.96
C GLY A 832 -19.42 -47.68 -2.45
N ASP A 833 -20.37 -48.50 -2.01
CA ASP A 833 -20.94 -48.58 -0.66
C ASP A 833 -21.35 -50.02 -0.31
N VAL A 834 -21.59 -50.29 0.97
CA VAL A 834 -22.04 -51.62 1.46
C VAL A 834 -23.14 -51.47 2.51
N GLU A 835 -24.21 -52.27 2.40
CA GLU A 835 -25.26 -52.35 3.42
C GLU A 835 -24.81 -53.34 4.52
N VAL A 836 -24.82 -52.91 5.79
CA VAL A 836 -24.52 -53.76 6.93
C VAL A 836 -25.62 -53.68 8.00
N SER A 837 -26.11 -54.83 8.47
CA SER A 837 -27.04 -54.92 9.62
C SER A 837 -26.55 -55.88 10.70
N VAL A 838 -26.85 -55.57 11.97
CA VAL A 838 -26.31 -56.27 13.15
C VAL A 838 -27.44 -56.71 14.08
N LEU A 839 -27.99 -57.90 13.84
CA LEU A 839 -29.09 -58.45 14.65
C LEU A 839 -28.63 -59.10 15.97
N GLU A 840 -27.42 -59.64 16.01
CA GLU A 840 -26.86 -60.35 17.18
C GLU A 840 -25.44 -59.86 17.47
N PRO A 841 -25.28 -58.68 18.11
CA PRO A 841 -23.96 -58.07 18.33
C PRO A 841 -23.08 -58.90 19.28
N ARG A 842 -21.79 -59.02 18.95
CA ARG A 842 -20.77 -59.67 19.79
C ARG A 842 -19.49 -58.83 19.83
N GLN A 843 -18.77 -58.88 20.95
CA GLN A 843 -17.47 -58.19 21.10
C GLN A 843 -16.29 -59.12 20.77
N GLU A 844 -16.40 -60.38 21.18
CA GLU A 844 -15.58 -61.49 20.70
C GLU A 844 -16.33 -62.21 19.58
N GLU A 845 -15.64 -62.58 18.50
CA GLU A 845 -16.25 -63.10 17.26
C GLU A 845 -17.44 -62.26 16.73
N PRO A 846 -17.24 -60.96 16.41
CA PRO A 846 -18.30 -60.12 15.86
C PRO A 846 -18.88 -60.72 14.58
N GLN A 847 -20.20 -60.65 14.47
CA GLN A 847 -21.00 -61.13 13.34
C GLN A 847 -21.96 -60.04 12.86
N PHE A 848 -22.21 -60.02 11.56
CA PHE A 848 -23.03 -59.02 10.90
C PHE A 848 -23.55 -59.58 9.57
N TYR A 849 -24.64 -59.03 9.06
CA TYR A 849 -25.13 -59.31 7.71
C TYR A 849 -24.61 -58.23 6.78
N VAL A 850 -24.16 -58.64 5.60
CA VAL A 850 -23.70 -57.79 4.51
C VAL A 850 -24.68 -57.94 3.34
N ARG A 851 -24.91 -56.85 2.60
CA ARG A 851 -25.49 -56.89 1.25
C ARG A 851 -24.78 -55.87 0.34
N PRO A 852 -24.90 -56.04 -0.99
CA PRO A 852 -24.52 -55.00 -1.94
C PRO A 852 -25.21 -53.67 -1.63
N GLY A 853 -24.50 -52.57 -1.84
CA GLY A 853 -25.08 -51.22 -1.91
C GLY A 853 -25.68 -50.94 -3.29
N ASP A 854 -25.37 -49.77 -3.85
CA ASP A 854 -25.80 -49.36 -5.19
C ASP A 854 -25.20 -50.23 -6.32
N ALA A 855 -24.04 -50.85 -6.08
CA ALA A 855 -23.35 -51.75 -7.00
C ALA A 855 -23.16 -53.14 -6.39
N PRO A 856 -23.27 -54.23 -7.19
CA PRO A 856 -22.98 -55.58 -6.72
C PRO A 856 -21.53 -56.00 -6.93
N SER A 857 -21.00 -56.74 -5.95
CA SER A 857 -19.68 -57.38 -5.97
C SER A 857 -18.49 -56.43 -5.86
N ASP A 858 -18.65 -55.32 -5.14
CA ASP A 858 -17.54 -54.49 -4.70
C ASP A 858 -16.74 -55.21 -3.59
N THR A 859 -15.41 -55.07 -3.64
CA THR A 859 -14.55 -55.66 -2.60
C THR A 859 -14.55 -54.77 -1.36
N VAL A 860 -14.91 -55.36 -0.22
CA VAL A 860 -15.02 -54.66 1.07
C VAL A 860 -13.98 -55.19 2.04
N GLU A 861 -13.15 -54.29 2.60
CA GLU A 861 -12.25 -54.59 3.70
C GLU A 861 -12.99 -54.51 5.03
N PHE A 862 -13.12 -55.64 5.73
CA PHE A 862 -13.60 -55.71 7.10
C PHE A 862 -12.42 -55.81 8.07
N THR A 863 -12.28 -54.86 8.98
CA THR A 863 -11.18 -54.80 9.96
C THR A 863 -11.71 -55.05 11.38
N TYR A 864 -11.33 -56.16 12.01
CA TYR A 864 -11.64 -56.44 13.41
C TYR A 864 -10.62 -55.76 14.33
N LEU A 865 -11.07 -54.73 15.04
CA LEU A 865 -10.24 -53.83 15.84
C LEU A 865 -9.73 -54.48 17.13
N ASN A 866 -10.52 -55.37 17.72
CA ASN A 866 -10.17 -56.06 18.98
C ASN A 866 -9.48 -57.42 18.74
N ALA A 867 -8.92 -57.63 17.53
CA ALA A 867 -8.17 -58.84 17.21
C ALA A 867 -6.89 -58.92 18.08
N LYS A 868 -6.63 -60.08 18.69
CA LYS A 868 -5.46 -60.32 19.56
C LYS A 868 -4.19 -60.47 18.70
N PRO A 869 -3.01 -59.96 19.12
CA PRO A 869 -1.77 -60.14 18.36
C PRO A 869 -1.44 -61.63 18.13
N ASP A 870 -0.72 -61.93 17.05
CA ASP A 870 -0.25 -63.25 16.64
C ASP A 870 -1.36 -64.32 16.50
N THR A 871 -2.63 -63.92 16.58
CA THR A 871 -3.78 -64.82 16.50
C THR A 871 -4.31 -64.84 15.07
N LYS A 872 -4.49 -66.04 14.51
CA LYS A 872 -5.06 -66.22 13.17
C LYS A 872 -6.59 -66.15 13.22
N TYR A 873 -7.16 -65.27 12.41
CA TYR A 873 -8.59 -65.07 12.27
C TYR A 873 -9.09 -65.46 10.87
N LEU A 874 -10.33 -65.93 10.81
CA LEU A 874 -11.09 -66.24 9.60
C LEU A 874 -12.27 -65.27 9.48
N LEU A 875 -12.51 -64.75 8.28
CA LEU A 875 -13.78 -64.13 7.90
C LEU A 875 -14.65 -65.24 7.29
N TYR A 876 -15.62 -65.73 8.06
CA TYR A 876 -16.40 -66.91 7.70
C TYR A 876 -17.84 -66.55 7.33
N SER A 877 -18.28 -67.00 6.15
CA SER A 877 -19.67 -66.95 5.73
C SER A 877 -20.48 -68.01 6.45
N LYS A 878 -21.34 -67.60 7.39
CA LYS A 878 -22.36 -68.47 8.00
C LYS A 878 -23.49 -68.83 7.04
N SER A 879 -23.70 -68.07 5.96
CA SER A 879 -24.74 -68.37 4.97
C SER A 879 -24.29 -69.47 4.01
N ASN A 880 -23.06 -69.36 3.51
CA ASN A 880 -22.53 -70.24 2.46
C ASN A 880 -21.62 -71.35 3.01
N GLY A 881 -21.22 -71.29 4.28
CA GLY A 881 -20.43 -72.34 4.94
C GLY A 881 -18.95 -72.35 4.56
N VAL A 882 -18.42 -71.21 4.11
CA VAL A 882 -17.08 -71.05 3.53
C VAL A 882 -16.28 -69.96 4.25
N VAL A 883 -14.96 -70.08 4.24
CA VAL A 883 -14.04 -68.99 4.60
C VAL A 883 -13.91 -68.08 3.38
N ARG A 884 -14.15 -66.77 3.57
CA ARG A 884 -13.94 -65.74 2.55
C ARG A 884 -12.49 -65.31 2.50
N ASP A 885 -11.90 -65.03 3.67
CA ASP A 885 -10.51 -64.64 3.82
C ASP A 885 -9.97 -65.04 5.21
N SER A 886 -8.64 -65.07 5.38
CA SER A 886 -7.97 -65.40 6.63
C SER A 886 -6.62 -64.69 6.79
N GLY A 887 -6.29 -64.26 8.00
CA GLY A 887 -5.08 -63.51 8.28
C GLY A 887 -4.64 -63.61 9.74
N THR A 888 -3.34 -63.42 9.98
CA THR A 888 -2.80 -63.31 11.35
C THR A 888 -2.82 -61.86 11.79
N ALA A 889 -3.40 -61.59 12.95
CA ALA A 889 -3.59 -60.25 13.47
C ALA A 889 -2.28 -59.68 14.06
N ASN A 890 -2.03 -58.39 13.81
CA ASN A 890 -1.05 -57.59 14.55
C ASN A 890 -1.74 -56.54 15.43
N SER A 891 -3.04 -56.75 15.75
CA SER A 891 -3.96 -55.80 16.39
C SER A 891 -4.03 -54.45 15.66
N PRO A 892 -4.85 -54.30 14.59
CA PRO A 892 -6.01 -55.11 14.24
C PRO A 892 -5.71 -56.26 13.24
N VAL A 893 -6.77 -56.86 12.67
CA VAL A 893 -6.71 -57.68 11.44
C VAL A 893 -7.74 -57.20 10.43
N THR A 894 -7.35 -57.12 9.16
CA THR A 894 -8.19 -56.74 8.02
C THR A 894 -8.35 -57.93 7.09
N LEU A 895 -9.59 -58.24 6.71
CA LEU A 895 -9.97 -59.37 5.88
C LEU A 895 -11.02 -58.93 4.84
N THR A 896 -10.95 -59.45 3.61
CA THR A 896 -11.82 -59.01 2.50
C THR A 896 -13.01 -59.92 2.23
N ASP A 897 -14.11 -59.34 1.76
CA ASP A 897 -15.24 -60.05 1.16
C ASP A 897 -15.77 -59.32 -0.10
N ASP A 898 -16.65 -59.96 -0.87
CA ASP A 898 -17.18 -59.50 -2.16
C ASP A 898 -18.59 -58.89 -2.10
N ASP A 899 -18.95 -58.26 -0.97
CA ASP A 899 -20.26 -57.66 -0.62
C ASP A 899 -21.52 -58.54 -0.73
N SER A 900 -21.38 -59.76 -1.26
CA SER A 900 -22.52 -60.58 -1.65
C SER A 900 -23.39 -60.94 -0.46
N ALA A 901 -24.71 -60.90 -0.65
CA ALA A 901 -25.68 -60.91 0.45
C ALA A 901 -25.57 -62.13 1.38
N GLU A 902 -24.91 -61.96 2.53
CA GLU A 902 -24.60 -63.05 3.46
C GLU A 902 -24.38 -62.61 4.92
N ARG A 903 -24.21 -63.60 5.81
CA ARG A 903 -23.86 -63.38 7.21
C ARG A 903 -22.40 -63.72 7.45
N LEU A 904 -21.59 -62.70 7.70
CA LEU A 904 -20.18 -62.83 8.06
C LEU A 904 -19.99 -62.96 9.56
N VAL A 905 -18.90 -63.60 9.96
CA VAL A 905 -18.41 -63.66 11.34
C VAL A 905 -16.88 -63.74 11.35
N PHE A 906 -16.23 -62.94 12.21
CA PHE A 906 -14.82 -63.13 12.55
C PHE A 906 -14.69 -64.29 13.52
N ARG A 907 -13.77 -65.23 13.28
CA ARG A 907 -13.53 -66.38 14.16
C ARG A 907 -12.05 -66.67 14.32
N VAL A 908 -11.66 -67.28 15.44
CA VAL A 908 -10.29 -67.79 15.59
C VAL A 908 -10.13 -69.07 14.77
N ASP A 909 -9.01 -69.21 14.07
CA ASP A 909 -8.64 -70.46 13.41
C ASP A 909 -8.10 -71.45 14.44
N GLU A 910 -8.99 -72.24 15.05
CA GLU A 910 -8.64 -73.25 16.06
C GLU A 910 -7.97 -74.52 15.49
N SER A 911 -7.30 -74.45 14.33
CA SER A 911 -6.45 -75.52 13.79
C SER A 911 -5.11 -75.67 14.55
N GLY A 912 -5.22 -75.81 15.87
CA GLY A 912 -4.10 -75.92 16.80
C GLY A 912 -3.35 -77.26 16.72
N THR A 913 -2.04 -77.16 16.53
CA THR A 913 -0.99 -77.99 17.14
C THR A 913 -1.24 -79.50 17.26
N SER A 914 -0.64 -80.29 16.35
CA SER A 914 -0.12 -81.61 16.72
C SER A 914 1.12 -81.97 15.89
N ASP A 915 2.26 -82.15 16.57
CA ASP A 915 3.44 -82.78 16.00
C ASP A 915 3.16 -84.27 15.68
N PRO A 916 3.59 -84.79 14.52
CA PRO A 916 3.35 -86.19 14.18
C PRO A 916 4.42 -87.12 14.80
N PRO A 917 4.04 -88.11 15.62
CA PRO A 917 4.94 -89.20 15.96
C PRO A 917 5.09 -90.17 14.78
N ASN A 918 6.33 -90.49 14.45
CA ASN A 918 6.72 -91.38 13.36
C ASN A 918 6.46 -92.87 13.71
N ARG A 919 5.77 -93.64 12.84
CA ARG A 919 6.23 -94.95 12.31
C ARG A 919 5.24 -95.71 11.39
N ASP A 920 5.82 -96.18 10.28
CA ASP A 920 5.64 -97.49 9.60
C ASP A 920 4.26 -97.93 9.03
N GLY A 921 4.10 -97.89 7.69
CA GLY A 921 2.93 -98.46 6.99
C GLY A 921 2.88 -98.30 5.44
N TRP A 922 3.72 -99.06 4.71
CA TRP A 922 3.73 -99.23 3.23
C TRP A 922 2.35 -99.69 2.69
N THR A 923 1.73 -99.13 1.63
CA THR A 923 1.91 -99.34 0.16
C THR A 923 1.20 -98.24 -0.68
N ASP A 924 1.88 -97.56 -1.62
CA ASP A 924 1.87 -97.78 -3.10
C ASP A 924 0.65 -97.24 -3.89
N GLY A 925 0.90 -96.63 -5.07
CA GLY A 925 -0.14 -96.18 -6.02
C GLY A 925 0.03 -94.77 -6.63
N PHE A 926 0.73 -94.65 -7.77
CA PHE A 926 0.57 -93.50 -8.69
C PHE A 926 -0.77 -93.62 -9.48
N PRO A 927 -1.32 -92.51 -10.03
CA PRO A 927 -2.75 -92.39 -10.35
C PRO A 927 -3.12 -92.81 -11.78
N PRO A 928 -4.41 -93.03 -12.07
CA PRO A 928 -4.98 -92.90 -13.42
C PRO A 928 -5.80 -91.59 -13.59
N PRO A 929 -5.93 -91.05 -14.81
CA PRO A 929 -6.48 -89.71 -15.03
C PRO A 929 -7.88 -89.69 -15.66
N GLY A 930 -8.62 -88.62 -15.37
CA GLY A 930 -9.62 -88.06 -16.28
C GLY A 930 -11.07 -88.50 -16.09
N GLN A 931 -11.90 -87.56 -15.61
CA GLN A 931 -13.14 -87.22 -16.31
C GLN A 931 -13.25 -85.70 -16.44
N PHE A 932 -13.63 -85.23 -17.63
CA PHE A 932 -13.63 -83.82 -18.01
C PHE A 932 -14.97 -83.15 -17.72
N ALA A 933 -14.87 -81.84 -17.47
CA ALA A 933 -15.88 -80.81 -17.72
C ALA A 933 -17.21 -80.88 -16.94
N LYS A 934 -17.43 -79.82 -16.15
CA LYS A 934 -18.32 -78.76 -16.65
C LYS A 934 -17.66 -77.39 -16.55
N GLN A 935 -17.56 -76.77 -17.72
CA GLN A 935 -17.17 -75.39 -17.93
C GLN A 935 -18.38 -74.50 -17.61
N SER A 936 -18.18 -73.43 -16.85
CA SER A 936 -19.08 -72.28 -16.87
C SER A 936 -18.20 -71.03 -16.94
N ALA A 937 -18.42 -70.22 -17.97
CA ALA A 937 -17.59 -69.06 -18.27
C ALA A 937 -18.47 -67.82 -18.38
N SER A 938 -18.20 -66.85 -17.50
CA SER A 938 -18.63 -65.46 -17.54
C SER A 938 -17.67 -64.70 -16.61
N GLY A 939 -17.03 -63.60 -16.99
CA GLY A 939 -17.20 -62.81 -18.21
C GLY A 939 -16.92 -61.34 -17.88
N GLY A 940 -15.66 -61.02 -17.54
CA GLY A 940 -15.22 -59.70 -17.11
C GLY A 940 -13.94 -59.30 -17.85
N ASN A 941 -13.85 -58.05 -18.31
CA ASN A 941 -12.92 -57.67 -19.38
C ASN A 941 -11.46 -57.49 -18.92
N LEU A 942 -10.55 -58.02 -19.73
CA LEU A 942 -9.14 -57.65 -19.82
C LEU A 942 -8.96 -56.48 -20.82
N PRO A 943 -8.61 -55.25 -20.42
CA PRO A 943 -8.30 -54.19 -21.40
C PRO A 943 -6.78 -54.04 -21.64
N VAL A 944 -5.93 -54.29 -20.65
CA VAL A 944 -4.50 -53.88 -20.72
C VAL A 944 -3.62 -54.91 -21.45
N VAL A 945 -3.77 -56.21 -21.14
CA VAL A 945 -2.89 -57.26 -21.72
C VAL A 945 -3.17 -57.50 -23.22
N LEU A 946 -4.43 -57.38 -23.65
CA LEU A 946 -4.82 -57.55 -25.04
C LEU A 946 -4.46 -56.34 -25.92
N LEU A 947 -4.53 -55.11 -25.40
CA LEU A 947 -4.11 -53.91 -26.16
C LEU A 947 -2.60 -53.91 -26.46
N VAL A 948 -1.75 -54.23 -25.47
CA VAL A 948 -0.29 -54.33 -25.67
C VAL A 948 0.08 -55.45 -26.65
N SER A 949 -0.61 -56.59 -26.57
CA SER A 949 -0.43 -57.72 -27.49
C SER A 949 -0.87 -57.38 -28.93
N GLY A 950 -2.03 -56.73 -29.08
CA GLY A 950 -2.60 -56.34 -30.36
C GLY A 950 -1.78 -55.26 -31.07
N LEU A 951 -1.39 -54.19 -30.37
CA LEU A 951 -0.52 -53.13 -30.92
C LEU A 951 0.86 -53.66 -31.30
N GLY A 952 1.47 -54.53 -30.49
CA GLY A 952 2.75 -55.17 -30.82
C GLY A 952 2.69 -55.98 -32.11
N ILE A 953 1.63 -56.79 -32.29
CA ILE A 953 1.43 -57.59 -33.51
C ILE A 953 1.07 -56.70 -34.71
N ALA A 954 0.26 -55.65 -34.54
CA ALA A 954 -0.09 -54.71 -35.59
C ALA A 954 1.12 -53.90 -36.08
N VAL A 955 1.98 -53.42 -35.18
CA VAL A 955 3.23 -52.72 -35.52
C VAL A 955 4.21 -53.66 -36.21
N LEU A 956 4.33 -54.91 -35.78
CA LEU A 956 5.15 -55.93 -36.46
C LEU A 956 4.61 -56.28 -37.85
N TRP A 957 3.29 -56.34 -38.02
CA TRP A 957 2.63 -56.59 -39.31
C TRP A 957 2.79 -55.41 -40.27
N TYR A 958 2.66 -54.17 -39.78
CA TYR A 958 2.89 -52.93 -40.53
C TYR A 958 4.37 -52.76 -40.93
N ALA A 959 5.31 -53.05 -40.04
CA ALA A 959 6.74 -53.06 -40.37
C ALA A 959 7.07 -54.15 -41.42
N ARG A 960 6.44 -55.33 -41.32
CA ARG A 960 6.61 -56.45 -42.25
C ARG A 960 6.05 -56.17 -43.64
N SER A 961 5.02 -55.33 -43.78
CA SER A 961 4.47 -54.94 -45.08
C SER A 961 5.27 -53.82 -45.76
N ARG A 962 5.81 -52.86 -44.98
CA ARG A 962 6.47 -51.67 -45.55
C ARG A 962 7.91 -51.88 -46.05
N TYR A 963 8.69 -52.80 -45.45
CA TYR A 963 10.15 -52.88 -45.65
C TYR A 963 10.68 -54.06 -46.49
N ARG A 964 9.82 -54.73 -47.29
CA ARG A 964 10.24 -55.78 -48.22
C ARG A 964 10.94 -55.20 -49.46
N GLY A 965 12.19 -54.75 -49.31
CA GLY A 965 13.03 -54.33 -50.45
C GLY A 965 14.20 -53.38 -50.15
N ALA A 966 14.37 -52.88 -48.93
CA ALA A 966 15.40 -51.88 -48.62
C ALA A 966 16.82 -52.49 -48.47
N SER A 967 17.83 -51.85 -49.07
CA SER A 967 19.26 -52.19 -48.93
C SER A 967 20.02 -51.13 -48.14
N GLY A 968 20.99 -51.54 -47.33
CA GLY A 968 21.77 -50.66 -46.43
C GLY A 968 21.51 -50.96 -44.95
N VAL A 969 21.86 -50.03 -44.06
CA VAL A 969 21.70 -50.19 -42.60
C VAL A 969 20.24 -50.41 -42.16
N THR A 970 19.26 -49.94 -42.93
CA THR A 970 17.82 -50.21 -42.72
C THR A 970 17.43 -51.66 -43.10
N GLY A 971 18.09 -52.25 -44.10
CA GLY A 971 17.90 -53.66 -44.48
C GLY A 971 18.42 -54.65 -43.43
N LEU A 972 19.36 -54.24 -42.59
CA LEU A 972 19.82 -55.01 -41.43
C LEU A 972 18.74 -55.15 -40.36
N PHE A 973 17.95 -54.09 -40.09
CA PHE A 973 16.80 -54.16 -39.19
C PHE A 973 15.68 -55.06 -39.74
N GLY A 974 15.37 -54.96 -41.05
CA GLY A 974 14.40 -55.85 -41.70
C GLY A 974 14.80 -57.33 -41.71
N ARG A 975 16.11 -57.63 -41.79
CA ARG A 975 16.64 -59.00 -41.66
C ARG A 975 16.71 -59.50 -40.21
N ALA A 976 16.90 -58.63 -39.23
CA ALA A 976 16.83 -59.00 -37.82
C ALA A 976 15.40 -59.40 -37.39
N LEU A 977 14.38 -58.67 -37.88
CA LEU A 977 12.96 -58.91 -37.56
C LEU A 977 12.29 -60.06 -38.33
N SER A 978 12.99 -60.72 -39.26
CA SER A 978 12.48 -61.88 -40.02
C SER A 978 13.00 -63.23 -39.53
N SER A 979 13.74 -63.27 -38.42
CA SER A 979 14.19 -64.50 -37.77
C SER A 979 13.14 -65.01 -36.77
N ASN A 980 12.79 -66.30 -36.85
CA ASN A 980 11.89 -66.98 -35.90
C ASN A 980 12.36 -66.89 -34.43
N VAL A 981 13.65 -66.61 -34.22
CA VAL A 981 14.28 -66.43 -32.89
C VAL A 981 13.66 -65.26 -32.13
N VAL A 982 13.36 -64.14 -32.81
CA VAL A 982 12.83 -62.92 -32.17
C VAL A 982 11.39 -63.13 -31.69
N LEU A 983 10.58 -63.87 -32.46
CA LEU A 983 9.22 -64.24 -32.08
C LEU A 983 9.22 -65.18 -30.86
N GLY A 984 10.12 -66.16 -30.83
CA GLY A 984 10.28 -67.08 -29.70
C GLY A 984 10.72 -66.37 -28.41
N SER A 985 11.65 -65.41 -28.49
CA SER A 985 12.09 -64.65 -27.31
C SER A 985 11.01 -63.75 -26.71
N LEU A 986 10.09 -63.21 -27.52
CA LEU A 986 9.01 -62.36 -26.99
C LEU A 986 7.99 -63.17 -26.17
N ILE A 987 7.65 -64.39 -26.61
CA ILE A 987 6.71 -65.26 -25.89
C ILE A 987 7.28 -65.67 -24.53
N VAL A 988 8.58 -65.97 -24.46
CA VAL A 988 9.24 -66.31 -23.18
C VAL A 988 9.29 -65.11 -22.22
N ALA A 989 9.45 -63.88 -22.73
CA ALA A 989 9.41 -62.68 -21.90
C ALA A 989 8.00 -62.40 -21.34
N VAL A 990 6.95 -62.53 -22.17
CA VAL A 990 5.56 -62.27 -21.75
C VAL A 990 5.06 -63.34 -20.76
N VAL A 991 5.36 -64.63 -21.00
CA VAL A 991 4.98 -65.71 -20.06
C VAL A 991 5.84 -65.67 -18.78
N GLY A 992 7.13 -65.34 -18.90
CA GLY A 992 8.04 -65.27 -17.74
C GLY A 992 7.71 -64.14 -16.76
N VAL A 993 7.18 -63.01 -17.25
CA VAL A 993 6.69 -61.92 -16.40
C VAL A 993 5.28 -62.22 -15.86
N GLY A 994 4.39 -62.79 -16.68
CA GLY A 994 3.04 -63.20 -16.24
C GLY A 994 3.04 -64.24 -15.11
N ALA A 995 4.00 -65.16 -15.11
CA ALA A 995 4.15 -66.18 -14.06
C ALA A 995 4.79 -65.67 -12.75
N ALA A 996 5.33 -64.45 -12.73
CA ALA A 996 6.04 -63.89 -11.58
C ALA A 996 5.25 -62.80 -10.80
N ILE A 997 4.09 -62.38 -11.31
CA ILE A 997 3.25 -61.32 -10.70
C ILE A 997 1.82 -61.83 -10.39
N GLY A 998 1.62 -63.16 -10.36
CA GLY A 998 0.41 -63.77 -9.85
C GLY A 998 0.34 -63.69 -8.31
N GLY A 999 0.08 -62.49 -7.76
CA GLY A 999 -0.17 -62.30 -6.33
C GLY A 999 0.54 -61.14 -5.62
N VAL A 1000 1.06 -60.13 -6.33
CA VAL A 1000 1.75 -58.99 -5.68
C VAL A 1000 1.23 -57.64 -6.19
N SER A 1001 0.67 -56.83 -5.28
CA SER A 1001 0.38 -55.41 -5.52
C SER A 1001 1.67 -54.60 -5.48
N LEU A 1002 1.84 -53.64 -6.41
CA LEU A 1002 3.05 -52.82 -6.54
C LEU A 1002 2.71 -51.33 -6.49
N PRO A 1003 3.52 -50.49 -5.80
CA PRO A 1003 3.27 -49.05 -5.74
C PRO A 1003 3.31 -48.35 -7.12
N PRO A 1004 2.60 -47.21 -7.28
CA PRO A 1004 2.70 -46.39 -8.48
C PRO A 1004 4.15 -46.05 -8.83
N GLY A 1005 4.57 -46.38 -10.05
CA GLY A 1005 5.95 -46.19 -10.55
C GLY A 1005 6.84 -47.45 -10.54
N ALA A 1006 6.57 -48.45 -9.69
CA ALA A 1006 7.40 -49.66 -9.63
C ALA A 1006 7.33 -50.51 -10.93
N GLY A 1007 6.17 -50.51 -11.60
CA GLY A 1007 6.00 -51.16 -12.90
C GLY A 1007 6.93 -50.60 -14.00
N LEU A 1008 7.27 -49.31 -13.93
CA LEU A 1008 8.22 -48.69 -14.87
C LEU A 1008 9.63 -49.25 -14.68
N LEU A 1009 10.05 -49.40 -13.42
CA LEU A 1009 11.37 -49.95 -13.09
C LEU A 1009 11.49 -51.39 -13.59
N LEU A 1010 10.45 -52.22 -13.44
CA LEU A 1010 10.38 -53.58 -13.96
C LEU A 1010 10.38 -53.63 -15.50
N LEU A 1011 9.71 -52.69 -16.18
CA LEU A 1011 9.69 -52.64 -17.65
C LEU A 1011 11.04 -52.20 -18.22
N VAL A 1012 11.66 -51.17 -17.63
CA VAL A 1012 12.94 -50.60 -18.10
C VAL A 1012 14.17 -51.42 -17.69
N THR A 1013 14.14 -52.14 -16.56
CA THR A 1013 15.27 -52.99 -16.12
C THR A 1013 15.04 -54.48 -16.37
N GLY A 1014 13.82 -54.98 -16.11
CA GLY A 1014 13.47 -56.39 -16.22
C GLY A 1014 13.39 -56.89 -17.67
N VAL A 1015 12.80 -56.12 -18.60
CA VAL A 1015 12.73 -56.54 -20.01
C VAL A 1015 14.12 -56.63 -20.66
N PRO A 1016 15.04 -55.66 -20.49
CA PRO A 1016 16.41 -55.83 -20.95
C PRO A 1016 17.14 -56.99 -20.25
N LEU A 1017 17.04 -57.12 -18.92
CA LEU A 1017 17.73 -58.18 -18.19
C LEU A 1017 17.24 -59.58 -18.61
N ALA A 1018 15.94 -59.79 -18.72
CA ALA A 1018 15.35 -61.04 -19.20
C ALA A 1018 15.74 -61.34 -20.66
N THR A 1019 15.76 -60.31 -21.53
CA THR A 1019 16.20 -60.45 -22.92
C THR A 1019 17.68 -60.82 -23.02
N TYR A 1020 18.54 -60.18 -22.21
CA TYR A 1020 19.97 -60.46 -22.11
C TYR A 1020 20.23 -61.91 -21.66
N LEU A 1021 19.53 -62.34 -20.59
CA LEU A 1021 19.65 -63.70 -20.05
C LEU A 1021 19.10 -64.75 -21.01
N GLY A 1022 17.94 -64.52 -21.65
CA GLY A 1022 17.34 -65.43 -22.63
C GLY A 1022 18.20 -65.62 -23.88
N LEU A 1023 18.74 -64.52 -24.43
CA LEU A 1023 19.64 -64.57 -25.59
C LEU A 1023 21.01 -65.20 -25.26
N ARG A 1024 21.53 -65.03 -24.04
CA ARG A 1024 22.74 -65.75 -23.59
C ARG A 1024 22.48 -67.24 -23.35
N ARG A 1025 21.38 -67.60 -22.68
CA ARG A 1025 21.03 -68.99 -22.34
C ARG A 1025 20.76 -69.86 -23.57
N THR A 1026 20.31 -69.25 -24.67
CA THR A 1026 20.11 -69.91 -25.97
C THR A 1026 21.32 -69.84 -26.91
N GLY A 1027 22.42 -69.20 -26.50
CA GLY A 1027 23.65 -69.05 -27.31
C GLY A 1027 23.54 -68.09 -28.50
N GLN A 1028 22.44 -67.34 -28.62
CA GLN A 1028 22.15 -66.47 -29.77
C GLN A 1028 22.31 -64.98 -29.47
N TYR A 1029 23.21 -64.64 -28.54
CA TYR A 1029 23.41 -63.27 -28.09
C TYR A 1029 23.99 -62.37 -29.20
N SER A 1030 23.20 -61.39 -29.62
CA SER A 1030 23.59 -60.32 -30.53
C SER A 1030 23.37 -58.97 -29.86
N HIS A 1031 24.42 -58.14 -29.80
CA HIS A 1031 24.35 -56.77 -29.29
C HIS A 1031 23.30 -55.92 -30.03
N VAL A 1032 23.06 -56.20 -31.32
CA VAL A 1032 22.07 -55.48 -32.14
C VAL A 1032 20.64 -55.87 -31.75
N ALA A 1033 20.36 -57.16 -31.54
CA ALA A 1033 19.05 -57.63 -31.13
C ALA A 1033 18.72 -57.19 -29.69
N PHE A 1034 19.68 -57.31 -28.78
CA PHE A 1034 19.56 -56.83 -27.40
C PHE A 1034 19.33 -55.31 -27.32
N GLY A 1035 20.08 -54.51 -28.08
CA GLY A 1035 19.89 -53.06 -28.15
C GLY A 1035 18.53 -52.65 -28.72
N ALA A 1036 18.05 -53.34 -29.76
CA ALA A 1036 16.75 -53.05 -30.38
C ALA A 1036 15.57 -53.29 -29.42
N VAL A 1037 15.54 -54.43 -28.71
CA VAL A 1037 14.49 -54.73 -27.74
C VAL A 1037 14.52 -53.76 -26.54
N THR A 1038 15.72 -53.42 -26.06
CA THR A 1038 15.92 -52.44 -24.98
C THR A 1038 15.41 -51.05 -25.35
N ALA A 1039 15.66 -50.59 -26.58
CA ALA A 1039 15.17 -49.30 -27.06
C ALA A 1039 13.63 -49.24 -27.16
N VAL A 1040 12.99 -50.34 -27.60
CA VAL A 1040 11.53 -50.43 -27.64
C VAL A 1040 10.91 -50.43 -26.24
N ALA A 1041 11.52 -51.14 -25.27
CA ALA A 1041 11.07 -51.13 -23.88
C ALA A 1041 11.15 -49.72 -23.24
N LEU A 1042 12.22 -48.97 -23.54
CA LEU A 1042 12.38 -47.58 -23.08
C LEU A 1042 11.33 -46.63 -23.67
N ILE A 1043 11.03 -46.74 -24.97
CA ILE A 1043 10.01 -45.89 -25.63
C ILE A 1043 8.61 -46.20 -25.07
N LEU A 1044 8.27 -47.49 -24.89
CA LEU A 1044 7.00 -47.90 -24.30
C LEU A 1044 6.87 -47.47 -22.82
N GLY A 1045 7.97 -47.53 -22.05
CA GLY A 1045 8.00 -47.02 -20.67
C GLY A 1045 7.73 -45.51 -20.60
N LEU A 1046 8.38 -44.71 -21.45
CA LEU A 1046 8.15 -43.26 -21.55
C LEU A 1046 6.70 -42.91 -21.91
N GLN A 1047 6.03 -43.77 -22.68
CA GLN A 1047 4.64 -43.57 -23.13
C GLN A 1047 3.60 -44.00 -22.07
N LEU A 1048 3.99 -44.83 -21.10
CA LEU A 1048 3.16 -45.27 -19.97
C LEU A 1048 3.16 -44.30 -18.77
N LEU A 1049 4.02 -43.28 -18.76
CA LEU A 1049 4.06 -42.24 -17.72
C LEU A 1049 3.01 -41.13 -17.90
N GLY A 1050 2.16 -41.23 -18.91
CA GLY A 1050 1.06 -40.29 -19.19
C GLY A 1050 1.21 -39.58 -20.53
N GLU A 1051 0.09 -39.28 -21.18
CA GLU A 1051 0.03 -38.78 -22.56
C GLU A 1051 0.71 -37.40 -22.77
N ASN A 1052 1.03 -36.68 -21.69
CA ASN A 1052 1.61 -35.32 -21.71
C ASN A 1052 3.07 -35.22 -21.23
N VAL A 1053 3.75 -36.34 -20.91
CA VAL A 1053 5.17 -36.28 -20.48
C VAL A 1053 6.09 -35.90 -21.64
N VAL A 1054 5.84 -36.43 -22.84
CA VAL A 1054 6.65 -36.11 -24.03
C VAL A 1054 6.50 -34.64 -24.44
N SER A 1055 5.29 -34.06 -24.32
CA SER A 1055 5.08 -32.63 -24.59
C SER A 1055 5.70 -31.75 -23.52
N SER A 1056 5.55 -32.07 -22.23
CA SER A 1056 6.14 -31.28 -21.12
C SER A 1056 7.67 -31.29 -21.10
N VAL A 1057 8.31 -32.41 -21.45
CA VAL A 1057 9.77 -32.49 -21.55
C VAL A 1057 10.29 -31.76 -22.80
N LEU A 1058 9.48 -31.66 -23.86
CA LEU A 1058 9.80 -30.85 -25.05
C LEU A 1058 9.50 -29.35 -24.88
N SER A 1059 8.61 -28.95 -23.97
CA SER A 1059 8.27 -27.53 -23.73
C SER A 1059 9.14 -26.87 -22.65
N ASN A 1060 9.55 -27.61 -21.61
CA ASN A 1060 10.40 -27.07 -20.52
C ASN A 1060 11.91 -27.10 -20.82
N LEU A 1061 12.33 -27.55 -22.01
CA LEU A 1061 13.72 -27.54 -22.44
C LEU A 1061 13.88 -26.72 -23.72
N GLY A 1062 14.33 -25.47 -23.55
CA GLY A 1062 14.64 -24.54 -24.64
C GLY A 1062 15.77 -25.00 -25.58
N PRO A 1063 16.24 -24.14 -26.50
CA PRO A 1063 16.95 -24.54 -27.73
C PRO A 1063 18.37 -25.14 -27.60
N SER A 1064 18.80 -25.61 -26.42
CA SER A 1064 20.14 -26.14 -26.14
C SER A 1064 20.33 -27.64 -26.41
N MET A 1065 19.26 -28.39 -26.73
CA MET A 1065 19.30 -29.86 -26.89
C MET A 1065 20.23 -30.45 -27.98
N PRO A 1066 20.60 -29.76 -29.10
CA PRO A 1066 21.59 -30.32 -30.02
C PRO A 1066 22.94 -30.60 -29.36
N ILE A 1067 23.36 -29.76 -28.40
CA ILE A 1067 24.69 -29.82 -27.79
C ILE A 1067 24.82 -30.98 -26.80
N ILE A 1068 23.77 -31.26 -26.01
CA ILE A 1068 23.79 -32.32 -25.00
C ILE A 1068 23.65 -33.71 -25.65
N ALA A 1069 22.77 -33.86 -26.65
CA ALA A 1069 22.64 -35.11 -27.40
C ALA A 1069 23.90 -35.45 -28.20
N ILE A 1070 24.51 -34.46 -28.88
CA ILE A 1070 25.80 -34.65 -29.57
C ILE A 1070 26.93 -34.90 -28.55
N GLY A 1071 26.91 -34.23 -27.40
CA GLY A 1071 27.86 -34.45 -26.30
C GLY A 1071 27.84 -35.89 -25.77
N GLY A 1072 26.65 -36.42 -25.47
CA GLY A 1072 26.47 -37.81 -25.02
C GLY A 1072 26.95 -38.83 -26.05
N LEU A 1073 26.53 -38.67 -27.32
CA LEU A 1073 27.00 -39.51 -28.43
C LEU A 1073 28.52 -39.41 -28.65
N TYR A 1074 29.11 -38.22 -28.48
CA TYR A 1074 30.55 -38.01 -28.59
C TYR A 1074 31.34 -38.63 -27.43
N VAL A 1075 30.83 -38.60 -26.21
CA VAL A 1075 31.41 -39.28 -25.04
C VAL A 1075 31.37 -40.79 -25.24
N VAL A 1076 30.24 -41.36 -25.69
CA VAL A 1076 30.14 -42.80 -26.01
C VAL A 1076 31.08 -43.17 -27.16
N TYR A 1077 31.15 -42.37 -28.23
CA TYR A 1077 32.10 -42.56 -29.33
C TYR A 1077 33.57 -42.54 -28.85
N LYS A 1078 33.93 -41.57 -27.99
CA LYS A 1078 35.27 -41.47 -27.38
C LYS A 1078 35.57 -42.67 -26.48
N ALA A 1079 34.63 -43.12 -25.66
CA ALA A 1079 34.80 -44.28 -24.79
C ALA A 1079 35.04 -45.57 -25.61
N VAL A 1080 34.23 -45.81 -26.64
CA VAL A 1080 34.40 -46.97 -27.55
C VAL A 1080 35.73 -46.89 -28.32
N LYS A 1081 36.16 -45.69 -28.74
CA LYS A 1081 37.44 -45.47 -29.44
C LYS A 1081 38.65 -45.61 -28.52
N ALA A 1082 38.53 -45.24 -27.24
CA ALA A 1082 39.57 -45.42 -26.22
C ALA A 1082 39.71 -46.89 -25.79
N TYR A 1083 38.60 -47.59 -25.60
CA TYR A 1083 38.59 -49.03 -25.30
C TYR A 1083 39.28 -49.85 -26.41
N ARG A 1084 39.03 -49.50 -27.69
CA ARG A 1084 39.74 -50.11 -28.85
C ARG A 1084 41.23 -49.76 -28.97
N ARG A 1085 41.79 -48.90 -28.11
CA ARG A 1085 43.22 -48.47 -28.15
C ARG A 1085 43.96 -48.56 -26.81
N GLY A 1086 43.34 -49.07 -25.75
CA GLY A 1086 44.02 -49.48 -24.53
C GLY A 1086 44.75 -48.39 -23.74
N LYS A 1087 44.25 -47.14 -23.71
CA LYS A 1087 44.79 -46.07 -22.84
C LYS A 1087 43.68 -45.24 -22.18
N THR A 1088 43.91 -44.85 -20.93
CA THR A 1088 43.06 -44.00 -20.10
C THR A 1088 43.08 -42.53 -20.53
N VAL A 1089 42.00 -41.80 -20.24
CA VAL A 1089 41.84 -40.37 -20.54
C VAL A 1089 41.47 -39.63 -19.25
N LYS A 1090 42.22 -38.58 -18.90
CA LYS A 1090 41.80 -37.60 -17.87
C LYS A 1090 40.78 -36.64 -18.47
N LEU A 1091 39.70 -36.36 -17.74
CA LEU A 1091 38.79 -35.26 -18.01
C LEU A 1091 39.18 -34.05 -17.16
N SER A 1092 39.17 -32.87 -17.76
CA SER A 1092 39.31 -31.57 -17.09
C SER A 1092 38.08 -30.75 -17.46
N VAL A 1093 37.30 -30.31 -16.47
CA VAL A 1093 36.15 -29.44 -16.68
C VAL A 1093 36.61 -27.99 -16.54
N ARG A 1094 36.59 -27.22 -17.64
CA ARG A 1094 36.63 -25.76 -17.57
C ARG A 1094 35.20 -25.26 -17.44
N GLY A 1095 34.88 -24.59 -16.34
CA GLY A 1095 33.60 -23.90 -16.19
C GLY A 1095 33.47 -22.78 -17.23
N PHE A 1096 32.31 -22.67 -17.87
CA PHE A 1096 32.01 -21.58 -18.78
C PHE A 1096 31.18 -20.52 -18.04
N ARG A 1097 31.78 -19.35 -17.85
CA ARG A 1097 31.15 -18.15 -17.29
C ARG A 1097 30.56 -17.34 -18.45
N ARG A 1098 29.32 -16.84 -18.31
CA ARG A 1098 28.72 -15.77 -19.13
C ARG A 1098 27.46 -15.27 -18.42
N GLY A 1099 27.29 -14.00 -18.09
CA GLY A 1099 28.24 -12.89 -18.11
C GLY A 1099 27.48 -11.59 -17.91
N SER A 1100 27.78 -10.84 -16.84
CA SER A 1100 27.45 -9.42 -16.76
C SER A 1100 28.46 -8.63 -17.62
N SER A 1101 28.00 -7.55 -18.22
CA SER A 1101 28.82 -6.57 -18.93
C SER A 1101 28.76 -5.25 -18.14
N ASN A 1102 29.88 -4.74 -17.61
CA ASN A 1102 30.83 -3.78 -18.25
C ASN A 1102 30.42 -2.32 -17.92
N ASP A 1103 31.28 -1.29 -17.80
CA ASP A 1103 32.76 -1.04 -17.81
C ASP A 1103 33.01 0.38 -17.21
N GLU A 1104 34.19 0.89 -16.82
CA GLU A 1104 35.56 0.38 -16.54
C GLU A 1104 36.31 1.45 -15.69
N ASP A 1105 37.14 1.05 -14.69
CA ASP A 1105 38.33 1.75 -14.12
C ASP A 1105 38.73 1.05 -12.78
N ASP A 1106 39.90 1.22 -12.14
CA ASP A 1106 41.22 1.80 -12.49
C ASP A 1106 42.30 1.00 -11.71
N LYS A 1107 43.58 1.28 -11.98
CA LYS A 1107 44.81 1.00 -11.20
C LYS A 1107 45.45 -0.38 -11.38
N GLY A 1108 46.44 -0.42 -12.29
CA GLY A 1108 47.54 -1.40 -12.29
C GLY A 1108 48.43 -1.28 -11.04
N GLY A 1109 49.36 -2.17 -10.73
CA GLY A 1109 50.32 -2.94 -11.54
C GLY A 1109 51.69 -2.88 -10.80
N PRO A 1110 52.78 -3.58 -11.19
CA PRO A 1110 52.97 -4.46 -12.35
C PRO A 1110 52.81 -5.97 -12.05
#